data_AF-A0A1D6JIP4-F1
#
_entry.id   AF-A0A1D6JIP4-F1
#
_cell.length_a   1.000
_cell.length_b   1.000
_cell.length_c   1.000
_cell.angle_alpha   90.00
_cell.angle_beta   90.00
_cell.angle_gamma   90.00
#
_symmetry.space_group_name_H-M   'P 1'
#
loop_
_entity.id
_entity.type
_entity.pdbx_description
1 polymer ?
#
loop_
_entity_poly.entity_id
_entity_poly.type
_entity_poly.pdbx_seq_one_letter_code
_entity_poly.pdbx_strand_id
1 'polypeptide(L)'
;MTPLSPTSGLRIGGRASRDRNVVRVDDPKKATDVNNSSAGLELFSAISKEEYEDRLRDCIIGLKDISDIVLKAVRAAEAEARSANAPDEAVKAAGDAAAELVKSAALEVWKAENNSDAVIVAAEKAASAVVEAAVSTSVSRSTNQVGEERAAEEAVQTSEDQDLENFVISDKSQLLQLREKYSIQCLQILGEYVEALGPVLHEKGVDVCLTLLQMSMKDQEGCDHFAQLPDVLKLICALAAHRKFAALFVDRGGIQKILSIPRITQTYMGLSACLFTFGSLQSTMERVCALSSDTLDSVVELALQLLECPQDLARKNVGIFFAAAFVFKAVLDLFDARDGMQKLLDILYGCASGRSGSNSGGAGSSNVNQGNDRSPAEALTASEKQVAYHTCVALRQYFRAHLLQLVDSIRPSKSIRSIARNTSSARAGYKPFDISNEAMDAVFRQIQRDRKLGLALVRVRWPVLDKFFASNGHVTMLELCKFQAHGDRYLRDLTQYAIGVLHIITLMPQPHVRKSIVQGTLSNNRAGMAVLLDTVKSFDYIDHEVICPALNVLVNLVCPPPSISNKPLSTANQQPAAAQALASESRDRNFEKSISDRNLLANQGEYRERSGDGNPAERNNTLHQGTPNTPVVTSGVVGDRRITLGVGGGGPGLAAQLEQGYRQAREVVRANNGIKILLQLLGSRMVTHPVAIDSIRALACRVLLGLARDDTIAHILTKLQVGKKLSELIRDTSAQTSAGDSGRWQAELTQVAIELIAILEKKQH
;
A
#
# COMPACT_ATOMS: atom_id res chain seq x y z
N MET A 1 -8.57 12.88 9.00
CA MET A 1 -7.43 12.88 8.05
C MET A 1 -7.68 11.86 6.95
N THR A 2 -7.75 12.35 5.71
CA THR A 2 -7.74 11.59 4.46
C THR A 2 -6.33 11.00 4.23
N PRO A 3 -6.17 9.72 3.83
CA PRO A 3 -4.86 9.18 3.53
C PRO A 3 -4.43 9.53 2.11
N LEU A 4 -3.28 10.20 1.99
CA LEU A 4 -2.58 10.45 0.74
C LEU A 4 -1.97 9.15 0.19
N SER A 5 -2.23 8.91 -1.09
CA SER A 5 -1.62 7.85 -1.91
C SER A 5 -0.09 8.03 -2.05
N PRO A 6 0.70 6.95 -2.18
CA PRO A 6 2.13 7.06 -2.39
C PRO A 6 2.47 7.25 -3.87
N THR A 7 3.10 8.38 -4.23
CA THR A 7 3.66 8.61 -5.58
C THR A 7 5.19 8.56 -5.57
N SER A 8 5.69 7.66 -6.41
CA SER A 8 6.93 7.67 -7.22
C SER A 8 8.05 8.65 -6.85
N GLY A 9 9.20 8.10 -6.47
CA GLY A 9 10.45 8.83 -6.35
C GLY A 9 11.06 9.18 -7.71
N LEU A 10 11.30 10.48 -7.93
CA LEU A 10 12.12 11.00 -9.02
C LEU A 10 13.34 11.71 -8.43
N ARG A 11 14.52 11.17 -8.73
CA ARG A 11 15.82 11.80 -8.50
C ARG A 11 16.01 12.95 -9.50
N ILE A 12 16.33 14.15 -9.02
CA ILE A 12 16.96 15.20 -9.83
C ILE A 12 18.18 15.72 -9.06
N GLY A 13 19.33 15.62 -9.74
CA GLY A 13 20.63 16.04 -9.24
C GLY A 13 20.83 17.56 -9.29
N GLY A 14 21.83 18.02 -8.55
CA GLY A 14 22.11 19.43 -8.31
C GLY A 14 22.76 20.18 -9.47
N ARG A 15 22.79 21.51 -9.29
CA ARG A 15 23.72 22.51 -9.87
C ARG A 15 23.53 23.79 -9.04
N ALA A 16 24.54 24.22 -8.29
CA ALA A 16 25.71 25.00 -8.69
C ALA A 16 25.44 26.52 -8.70
N SER A 17 26.14 27.19 -7.77
CA SER A 17 26.28 28.62 -7.54
C SER A 17 26.71 29.41 -8.78
N ARG A 18 26.20 30.65 -8.93
CA ARG A 18 27.03 31.78 -9.40
C ARG A 18 26.43 33.16 -9.07
N ASP A 19 27.28 33.97 -8.47
CA ASP A 19 27.15 35.38 -8.07
C ASP A 19 27.13 36.42 -9.23
N ARG A 20 26.58 37.59 -8.88
CA ARG A 20 26.98 38.99 -9.24
C ARG A 20 26.80 39.52 -10.68
N ASN A 21 26.06 40.64 -10.84
CA ASN A 21 26.61 42.02 -10.77
C ASN A 21 25.58 43.14 -11.07
N VAL A 22 25.92 44.33 -10.56
CA VAL A 22 25.20 45.61 -10.44
C VAL A 22 25.43 46.54 -11.65
N VAL A 23 24.57 47.59 -11.81
CA VAL A 23 24.83 49.02 -12.20
C VAL A 23 23.59 49.59 -12.95
N ARG A 24 22.71 50.39 -12.31
CA ARG A 24 22.63 51.88 -12.18
C ARG A 24 22.60 52.68 -13.50
N VAL A 25 21.63 53.59 -13.66
CA VAL A 25 21.77 55.06 -13.96
C VAL A 25 20.38 55.75 -14.00
N ASP A 26 20.36 56.99 -13.50
CA ASP A 26 19.31 57.92 -13.05
C ASP A 26 18.46 58.68 -14.11
N ASP A 27 17.17 58.92 -13.77
CA ASP A 27 16.34 60.18 -13.68
C ASP A 27 16.39 61.31 -14.77
N PRO A 28 15.54 62.40 -14.77
CA PRO A 28 14.28 62.75 -14.04
C PRO A 28 13.21 63.59 -14.86
N LYS A 29 12.15 64.07 -14.15
CA LYS A 29 11.24 65.26 -14.38
C LYS A 29 9.91 65.00 -15.13
N LYS A 30 8.74 65.61 -14.83
CA LYS A 30 8.34 66.80 -14.03
C LYS A 30 6.79 66.86 -13.84
N ALA A 31 6.33 67.37 -12.69
CA ALA A 31 5.13 68.22 -12.41
C ALA A 31 3.71 67.68 -12.78
N THR A 32 2.64 67.86 -12.00
CA THR A 32 2.14 69.08 -11.33
C THR A 32 1.18 68.75 -10.16
N ASP A 33 1.23 69.62 -9.15
CA ASP A 33 0.42 69.72 -7.92
C ASP A 33 -1.09 69.99 -8.15
N VAL A 34 -1.95 69.60 -7.18
CA VAL A 34 -2.91 70.50 -6.48
C VAL A 34 -3.25 69.97 -5.06
N ASN A 35 -2.76 70.71 -4.05
CA ASN A 35 -3.18 70.96 -2.65
C ASN A 35 -4.68 70.77 -2.30
N ASN A 36 -5.20 70.61 -1.07
CA ASN A 36 -4.79 70.78 0.34
C ASN A 36 -5.94 70.12 1.17
N SER A 37 -5.73 69.45 2.30
CA SER A 37 -5.58 70.10 3.61
C SER A 37 -4.90 69.21 4.67
N SER A 38 -3.79 69.74 5.19
CA SER A 38 -3.08 69.43 6.44
C SER A 38 -3.91 69.75 7.70
N ALA A 39 -3.64 69.30 8.92
CA ALA A 39 -2.74 68.30 9.49
C ALA A 39 -3.08 68.26 10.99
N GLY A 40 -2.96 67.07 11.59
CA GLY A 40 -2.87 66.85 13.03
C GLY A 40 -2.01 65.61 13.23
N LEU A 41 -0.69 65.82 13.18
CA LEU A 41 0.34 64.82 13.41
C LEU A 41 0.37 64.44 14.89
N GLU A 42 0.21 63.17 15.20
CA GLU A 42 1.06 62.51 16.19
C GLU A 42 1.65 61.25 15.55
N LEU A 43 2.98 61.23 15.52
CA LEU A 43 3.84 60.25 14.88
C LEU A 43 4.31 59.26 15.94
N PHE A 44 4.09 57.95 15.76
CA PHE A 44 5.00 56.91 16.25
C PHE A 44 5.03 55.67 15.32
N SER A 45 6.23 55.46 14.75
CA SER A 45 6.90 54.25 14.25
C SER A 45 6.34 53.42 13.07
N ALA A 46 6.70 53.88 11.86
CA ALA A 46 7.29 53.13 10.73
C ALA A 46 6.74 51.73 10.36
N ILE A 47 5.62 51.71 9.63
CA ILE A 47 5.39 50.70 8.58
C ILE A 47 6.07 51.23 7.31
N SER A 48 6.95 50.44 6.70
CA SER A 48 7.56 50.85 5.43
C SER A 48 6.49 50.99 4.34
N LYS A 49 6.60 51.99 3.47
CA LYS A 49 5.67 52.16 2.33
C LYS A 49 5.60 50.90 1.45
N GLU A 50 6.67 50.10 1.48
CA GLU A 50 6.81 48.81 0.80
C GLU A 50 5.99 47.69 1.46
N GLU A 51 5.92 47.60 2.80
CA GLU A 51 5.05 46.64 3.52
C GLU A 51 3.56 46.94 3.38
N TYR A 52 3.20 48.23 3.25
CA TYR A 52 1.84 48.66 2.99
C TYR A 52 1.35 48.19 1.60
N GLU A 53 2.21 48.30 0.58
CA GLU A 53 1.86 47.84 -0.77
C GLU A 53 1.89 46.31 -0.94
N ASP A 54 2.73 45.59 -0.20
CA ASP A 54 2.79 44.12 -0.30
C ASP A 54 1.56 43.45 0.31
N ARG A 55 1.03 43.99 1.42
CA ARG A 55 -0.20 43.49 2.07
C ARG A 55 -1.47 43.77 1.27
N LEU A 56 -1.43 44.78 0.40
CA LEU A 56 -2.55 45.16 -0.48
C LEU A 56 -2.48 44.51 -1.87
N ARG A 57 -1.43 43.72 -2.17
CA ARG A 57 -1.44 42.84 -3.34
C ARG A 57 -2.56 41.80 -3.21
N ASP A 58 -3.21 41.53 -4.34
CA ASP A 58 -4.28 40.54 -4.48
C ASP A 58 -5.58 40.84 -3.70
N CYS A 59 -5.80 42.11 -3.31
CA CYS A 59 -7.07 42.59 -2.74
C CYS A 59 -8.18 42.82 -3.78
N ILE A 60 -7.90 42.61 -5.07
CA ILE A 60 -8.91 42.65 -6.13
C ILE A 60 -9.32 41.21 -6.43
N ILE A 61 -10.50 40.82 -5.94
CA ILE A 61 -11.06 39.49 -6.15
C ILE A 61 -12.26 39.63 -7.10
N GLY A 62 -12.14 39.07 -8.30
CA GLY A 62 -13.09 39.29 -9.39
C GLY A 62 -12.99 40.71 -9.96
N LEU A 63 -13.97 41.57 -9.67
CA LEU A 63 -14.01 42.99 -10.06
C LEU A 63 -14.18 43.94 -8.84
N LYS A 64 -14.07 43.42 -7.61
CA LYS A 64 -14.27 44.18 -6.38
C LYS A 64 -12.97 44.34 -5.63
N ASP A 65 -12.74 45.54 -5.14
CA ASP A 65 -11.60 45.88 -4.29
C ASP A 65 -12.00 45.75 -2.82
N ILE A 66 -11.34 44.86 -2.09
CA ILE A 66 -11.56 44.63 -0.65
C ILE A 66 -10.45 45.23 0.22
N SER A 67 -9.59 46.08 -0.34
CA SER A 67 -8.42 46.69 0.34
C SER A 67 -8.77 47.37 1.66
N ASP A 68 -9.84 48.17 1.69
CA ASP A 68 -10.26 48.87 2.91
C ASP A 68 -10.77 47.92 4.00
N ILE A 69 -11.40 46.81 3.60
CA ILE A 69 -11.92 45.78 4.52
C ILE A 69 -10.76 45.02 5.15
N VAL A 70 -9.78 44.64 4.33
CA VAL A 70 -8.53 44.00 4.77
C VAL A 70 -7.78 44.92 5.74
N LEU A 71 -7.61 46.19 5.38
CA LEU A 71 -6.88 47.16 6.20
C LEU A 71 -7.55 47.40 7.56
N LYS A 72 -8.89 47.37 7.62
CA LYS A 72 -9.65 47.46 8.87
C LYS A 72 -9.36 46.27 9.81
N ALA A 73 -9.34 45.05 9.28
CA ALA A 73 -9.04 43.84 10.04
C ALA A 73 -7.59 43.82 10.54
N VAL A 74 -6.63 44.19 9.68
CA VAL A 74 -5.19 44.29 10.00
C VAL A 74 -4.97 45.27 11.15
N ARG A 75 -5.55 46.49 11.06
CA ARG A 75 -5.39 47.50 12.11
C ARG A 75 -5.93 47.04 13.46
N ALA A 76 -7.05 46.32 13.48
CA ALA A 76 -7.63 45.78 14.71
C ALA A 76 -6.75 44.71 15.34
N ALA A 77 -6.24 43.77 14.53
CA ALA A 77 -5.34 42.71 14.99
C ALA A 77 -4.00 43.26 15.51
N GLU A 78 -3.40 44.22 14.80
CA GLU A 78 -2.15 44.84 15.24
C GLU A 78 -2.33 45.73 16.47
N ALA A 79 -3.44 46.48 16.55
CA ALA A 79 -3.74 47.29 17.73
C ALA A 79 -3.90 46.42 18.97
N GLU A 80 -4.52 45.24 18.84
CA GLU A 80 -4.62 44.29 19.94
C GLU A 80 -3.27 43.63 20.29
N ALA A 81 -2.48 43.22 19.30
CA ALA A 81 -1.14 42.69 19.56
C ALA A 81 -0.24 43.73 20.26
N ARG A 82 -0.35 45.01 19.89
CA ARG A 82 0.34 46.12 20.57
C ARG A 82 -0.22 46.36 21.97
N SER A 83 -1.54 46.27 22.18
CA SER A 83 -2.17 46.37 23.51
C SER A 83 -1.68 45.29 24.46
N ALA A 84 -1.30 44.12 23.92
CA ALA A 84 -0.76 42.99 24.65
C ALA A 84 0.76 43.08 24.91
N ASN A 85 1.43 44.19 24.56
CA ASN A 85 2.90 44.34 24.60
C ASN A 85 3.66 43.26 23.81
N ALA A 86 3.11 42.78 22.69
CA ALA A 86 3.79 41.82 21.82
C ALA A 86 4.99 42.48 21.10
N PRO A 87 6.07 41.73 20.78
CA PRO A 87 7.17 42.26 19.98
C PRO A 87 6.71 42.63 18.56
N ASP A 88 7.39 43.58 17.92
CA ASP A 88 7.01 44.12 16.59
C ASP A 88 6.85 43.02 15.51
N GLU A 89 7.65 41.94 15.58
CA GLU A 89 7.51 40.78 14.70
C GLU A 89 6.18 40.04 14.88
N ALA A 90 5.69 39.92 16.12
CA ALA A 90 4.41 39.29 16.43
C ALA A 90 3.23 40.21 16.09
N VAL A 91 3.38 41.53 16.25
CA VAL A 91 2.41 42.53 15.78
C VAL A 91 2.26 42.43 14.27
N LYS A 92 3.38 42.38 13.54
CA LYS A 92 3.38 42.22 12.09
C LYS A 92 2.71 40.91 11.66
N ALA A 93 3.06 39.79 12.30
CA ALA A 93 2.47 38.49 12.00
C ALA A 93 0.95 38.43 12.28
N ALA A 94 0.47 39.12 13.33
CA ALA A 94 -0.96 39.23 13.61
C ALA A 94 -1.70 40.02 12.52
N GLY A 95 -1.09 41.10 12.02
CA GLY A 95 -1.59 41.84 10.86
C GLY A 95 -1.65 40.99 9.59
N ASP A 96 -0.57 40.27 9.28
CA ASP A 96 -0.50 39.41 8.08
C ASP A 96 -1.53 38.28 8.13
N ALA A 97 -1.72 37.64 9.29
CA ALA A 97 -2.73 36.61 9.50
C ALA A 97 -4.16 37.14 9.32
N ALA A 98 -4.45 38.35 9.80
CA ALA A 98 -5.74 39.00 9.61
C ALA A 98 -6.00 39.32 8.13
N ALA A 99 -4.98 39.77 7.39
CA ALA A 99 -5.11 40.03 5.96
C ALA A 99 -5.40 38.76 5.17
N GLU A 100 -4.64 37.69 5.40
CA GLU A 100 -4.81 36.40 4.71
C GLU A 100 -6.17 35.75 5.01
N LEU A 101 -6.68 35.87 6.23
CA LEU A 101 -7.99 35.34 6.60
C LEU A 101 -9.13 36.02 5.81
N VAL A 102 -9.10 37.36 5.71
CA VAL A 102 -10.10 38.12 4.95
C VAL A 102 -10.02 37.82 3.45
N LYS A 103 -8.80 37.75 2.89
CA LYS A 103 -8.58 37.41 1.47
C LYS A 103 -9.03 35.98 1.15
N SER A 104 -8.72 35.01 2.02
CA SER A 104 -9.08 33.61 1.82
C SER A 104 -10.60 33.41 1.85
N ALA A 105 -11.30 34.03 2.80
CA ALA A 105 -12.76 33.97 2.89
C ALA A 105 -13.44 34.54 1.64
N ALA A 106 -12.93 35.67 1.14
CA ALA A 106 -13.40 36.29 -0.10
C ALA A 106 -13.13 35.42 -1.34
N LEU A 107 -11.95 34.79 -1.41
CA LEU A 107 -11.53 33.93 -2.53
C LEU A 107 -12.34 32.61 -2.58
N GLU A 108 -12.64 32.02 -1.43
CA GLU A 108 -13.45 30.78 -1.34
C GLU A 108 -14.87 31.00 -1.88
N VAL A 109 -15.51 32.10 -1.50
CA VAL A 109 -16.85 32.46 -1.98
C VAL A 109 -16.84 32.80 -3.47
N TRP A 110 -15.81 33.49 -3.95
CA TRP A 110 -15.63 33.73 -5.38
C TRP A 110 -15.53 32.42 -6.17
N LYS A 111 -14.74 31.44 -5.68
CA LYS A 111 -14.57 30.13 -6.33
C LYS A 111 -15.83 29.27 -6.30
N ALA A 112 -16.68 29.42 -5.28
CA ALA A 112 -17.88 28.60 -5.10
C ALA A 112 -19.10 29.16 -5.84
N GLU A 113 -19.33 30.47 -5.78
CA GLU A 113 -20.60 31.10 -6.21
C GLU A 113 -20.45 32.07 -7.38
N ASN A 114 -19.21 32.48 -7.72
CA ASN A 114 -18.88 33.43 -8.80
C ASN A 114 -19.70 34.74 -8.76
N ASN A 115 -20.16 35.14 -7.56
CA ASN A 115 -21.02 36.30 -7.31
C ASN A 115 -20.24 37.41 -6.59
N SER A 116 -20.07 38.55 -7.25
CA SER A 116 -19.26 39.68 -6.77
C SER A 116 -19.77 40.33 -5.47
N ASP A 117 -21.08 40.32 -5.21
CA ASP A 117 -21.62 40.95 -3.99
C ASP A 117 -21.51 40.01 -2.78
N ALA A 118 -21.53 38.69 -3.01
CA ALA A 118 -21.27 37.69 -1.97
C ALA A 118 -19.81 37.73 -1.46
N VAL A 119 -18.86 38.12 -2.33
CA VAL A 119 -17.44 38.29 -1.98
C VAL A 119 -17.25 39.41 -0.94
N ILE A 120 -17.93 40.55 -1.10
CA ILE A 120 -17.86 41.66 -0.14
C ILE A 120 -18.46 41.24 1.20
N VAL A 121 -19.64 40.60 1.18
CA VAL A 121 -20.30 40.14 2.41
C VAL A 121 -19.43 39.14 3.18
N ALA A 122 -18.75 38.23 2.47
CA ALA A 122 -17.83 37.27 3.09
C ALA A 122 -16.59 37.95 3.68
N ALA A 123 -16.00 38.91 2.96
CA ALA A 123 -14.87 39.70 3.44
C ALA A 123 -15.24 40.54 4.67
N GLU A 124 -16.39 41.22 4.65
CA GLU A 124 -16.89 42.04 5.77
C GLU A 124 -17.22 41.19 6.99
N LYS A 125 -17.79 40.00 6.80
CA LYS A 125 -18.06 39.05 7.89
C LYS A 125 -16.76 38.57 8.53
N ALA A 126 -15.76 38.21 7.71
CA ALA A 126 -14.45 37.79 8.20
C ALA A 126 -13.71 38.92 8.95
N ALA A 127 -13.72 40.13 8.39
CA ALA A 127 -13.13 41.31 9.03
C ALA A 127 -13.85 41.68 10.33
N SER A 128 -15.18 41.59 10.39
CA SER A 128 -15.94 41.86 11.61
C SER A 128 -15.63 40.86 12.71
N ALA A 129 -15.47 39.57 12.37
CA ALA A 129 -15.04 38.56 13.35
C ALA A 129 -13.65 38.86 13.93
N VAL A 130 -12.70 39.34 13.12
CA VAL A 130 -11.38 39.77 13.59
C VAL A 130 -11.48 40.98 14.53
N VAL A 131 -12.32 41.96 14.18
CA VAL A 131 -12.55 43.15 15.01
C VAL A 131 -13.23 42.79 16.33
N GLU A 132 -14.26 41.95 16.30
CA GLU A 132 -14.96 41.46 17.50
C GLU A 132 -14.04 40.66 18.42
N ALA A 133 -13.19 39.80 17.85
CA ALA A 133 -12.20 39.06 18.62
C ALA A 133 -11.21 40.00 19.31
N ALA A 134 -10.68 41.01 18.60
CA ALA A 134 -9.76 42.01 19.15
C ALA A 134 -10.40 42.88 20.25
N VAL A 135 -11.68 43.24 20.10
CA VAL A 135 -12.41 44.01 21.12
C VAL A 135 -12.75 43.13 22.33
N SER A 136 -13.14 41.88 22.13
CA SER A 136 -13.47 40.95 23.22
C SER A 136 -12.25 40.61 24.10
N THR A 137 -11.08 40.42 23.49
CA THR A 137 -9.83 40.19 24.25
C THR A 137 -9.33 41.45 24.95
N SER A 138 -9.45 42.64 24.34
CA SER A 138 -9.09 43.90 25.02
C SER A 138 -10.01 44.25 26.18
N VAL A 139 -11.33 44.00 26.06
CA VAL A 139 -12.29 44.15 27.17
C VAL A 139 -12.01 43.16 28.30
N SER A 140 -11.61 41.93 27.99
CA SER A 140 -11.20 40.92 28.99
C SER A 140 -9.90 41.28 29.71
N ARG A 141 -9.03 42.08 29.07
CA ARG A 141 -7.78 42.55 29.68
C ARG A 141 -7.99 43.79 30.54
N SER A 142 -8.92 44.67 30.19
CA SER A 142 -9.28 45.84 31.00
C SER A 142 -10.07 45.47 32.26
N THR A 143 -10.92 44.45 32.23
CA THR A 143 -11.61 43.92 33.43
C THR A 143 -10.65 43.29 34.45
N ASN A 144 -9.53 42.73 33.99
CA ASN A 144 -8.47 42.21 34.88
C ASN A 144 -7.58 43.29 35.51
N GLN A 145 -7.58 44.53 35.00
CA GLN A 145 -6.85 45.66 35.62
C GLN A 145 -7.70 46.48 36.60
N VAL A 146 -9.04 46.38 36.52
CA VAL A 146 -9.96 47.08 37.44
C VAL A 146 -10.36 46.21 38.65
N GLY A 147 -10.00 44.91 38.64
CA GLY A 147 -10.36 43.93 39.68
C GLY A 147 -9.64 44.03 41.03
N GLU A 148 -8.74 45.00 41.26
CA GLU A 148 -8.12 45.21 42.58
C GLU A 148 -8.80 46.28 43.45
N GLU A 149 -9.84 46.98 42.97
CA GLU A 149 -10.62 47.89 43.81
C GLU A 149 -12.13 47.76 43.55
N ARG A 150 -12.77 46.76 44.17
CA ARG A 150 -13.99 46.89 44.99
C ARG A 150 -14.68 45.54 45.16
N ALA A 151 -14.80 45.15 46.42
CA ALA A 151 -15.62 44.05 46.88
C ALA A 151 -17.12 44.41 46.91
N ALA A 152 -17.93 43.35 46.85
CA ALA A 152 -19.31 43.17 47.32
C ALA A 152 -20.46 43.32 46.29
N GLU A 153 -21.19 42.19 46.18
CA GLU A 153 -22.62 41.99 45.81
C GLU A 153 -22.99 42.24 44.33
N GLU A 154 -23.68 41.36 43.60
CA GLU A 154 -24.86 40.55 43.93
C GLU A 154 -25.06 39.39 42.91
N ALA A 155 -25.84 38.38 43.30
CA ALA A 155 -26.03 37.10 42.61
C ALA A 155 -27.04 37.14 41.44
N VAL A 156 -26.76 36.39 40.35
CA VAL A 156 -27.78 35.78 39.47
C VAL A 156 -27.29 34.42 38.97
N GLN A 157 -28.06 33.37 39.25
CA GLN A 157 -27.90 32.00 38.76
C GLN A 157 -27.88 31.90 37.22
N THR A 158 -26.87 31.22 36.68
CA THR A 158 -27.01 30.41 35.46
C THR A 158 -26.32 29.07 35.64
N SER A 159 -27.04 28.03 35.23
CA SER A 159 -26.80 26.61 35.44
C SER A 159 -25.71 26.03 34.53
N GLU A 160 -24.45 26.25 34.89
CA GLU A 160 -23.29 25.62 34.23
C GLU A 160 -22.24 25.18 35.28
N ASP A 161 -22.58 24.22 36.14
CA ASP A 161 -21.66 23.79 37.22
C ASP A 161 -21.53 22.26 37.36
N GLN A 162 -21.72 21.49 36.28
CA GLN A 162 -21.33 20.06 36.28
C GLN A 162 -19.92 19.82 35.72
N ASP A 163 -19.37 20.73 34.93
CA ASP A 163 -17.98 20.62 34.43
C ASP A 163 -16.95 21.31 35.34
N LEU A 164 -17.38 22.21 36.22
CA LEU A 164 -16.54 22.95 37.18
C LEU A 164 -16.28 22.18 38.48
N GLU A 165 -17.10 21.18 38.82
CA GLU A 165 -16.88 20.31 40.00
C GLU A 165 -15.59 19.46 39.88
N ASN A 166 -15.07 19.24 38.67
CA ASN A 166 -13.80 18.54 38.44
C ASN A 166 -12.54 19.41 38.66
N PHE A 167 -12.69 20.72 38.89
CA PHE A 167 -11.58 21.67 39.04
C PHE A 167 -11.42 22.22 40.46
N VAL A 168 -12.03 21.57 41.47
CA VAL A 168 -11.78 21.89 42.88
C VAL A 168 -10.39 21.38 43.29
N ILE A 169 -9.36 22.17 42.99
CA ILE A 169 -7.97 21.91 43.39
C ILE A 169 -7.89 22.02 44.91
N SER A 170 -7.98 20.89 45.61
CA SER A 170 -7.94 20.85 47.07
C SER A 170 -6.53 20.59 47.62
N ASP A 171 -5.64 20.02 46.80
CA ASP A 171 -4.28 19.61 47.20
C ASP A 171 -3.21 19.97 46.14
N LYS A 172 -2.03 20.40 46.60
CA LYS A 172 -0.83 20.65 45.78
C LYS A 172 -0.43 19.41 44.98
N SER A 173 -0.66 18.21 45.51
CA SER A 173 -0.38 16.95 44.80
C SER A 173 -1.23 16.79 43.53
N GLN A 174 -2.52 17.10 43.60
CA GLN A 174 -3.46 17.05 42.48
C GLN A 174 -3.09 18.08 41.40
N LEU A 175 -2.68 19.29 41.81
CA LEU A 175 -2.21 20.32 40.87
C LEU A 175 -0.97 19.89 40.08
N LEU A 176 -0.02 19.21 40.74
CA LEU A 176 1.18 18.68 40.08
C LEU A 176 0.83 17.58 39.07
N GLN A 177 -0.09 16.68 39.43
CA GLN A 177 -0.58 15.62 38.53
C GLN A 177 -1.31 16.21 37.30
N LEU A 178 -2.13 17.24 37.50
CA LEU A 178 -2.78 17.96 36.39
C LEU A 178 -1.75 18.66 35.50
N ARG A 179 -0.78 19.37 36.09
CA ARG A 179 0.30 20.03 35.34
C ARG A 179 1.10 19.02 34.51
N GLU A 180 1.45 17.87 35.08
CA GLU A 180 2.13 16.79 34.37
C GLU A 180 1.29 16.27 33.20
N LYS A 181 0.02 15.91 33.46
CA LYS A 181 -0.93 15.45 32.45
C LYS A 181 -1.06 16.43 31.29
N TYR A 182 -1.28 17.72 31.57
CA TYR A 182 -1.39 18.74 30.53
C TYR A 182 -0.07 18.96 29.78
N SER A 183 1.08 18.86 30.46
CA SER A 183 2.38 18.93 29.79
C SER A 183 2.56 17.78 28.79
N ILE A 184 2.15 16.56 29.16
CA ILE A 184 2.17 15.38 28.27
C ILE A 184 1.24 15.63 27.07
N GLN A 185 0.03 16.14 27.30
CA GLN A 185 -0.94 16.41 26.24
C GLN A 185 -0.47 17.53 25.30
N CYS A 186 0.15 18.59 25.81
CA CYS A 186 0.78 19.63 24.99
C CYS A 186 1.90 19.04 24.12
N LEU A 187 2.79 18.23 24.71
CA LEU A 187 3.86 17.57 23.96
C LEU A 187 3.33 16.56 22.93
N GLN A 188 2.21 15.91 23.21
CA GLN A 188 1.55 15.01 22.25
C GLN A 188 1.14 15.78 20.99
N ILE A 189 0.50 16.93 21.15
CA ILE A 189 0.05 17.78 20.03
C ILE A 189 1.26 18.35 19.28
N LEU A 190 2.27 18.85 20.00
CA LEU A 190 3.49 19.39 19.39
C LEU A 190 4.34 18.32 18.71
N GLY A 191 4.29 17.07 19.19
CA GLY A 191 5.10 15.97 18.71
C GLY A 191 4.84 15.58 17.25
N GLU A 192 3.70 15.99 16.68
CA GLU A 192 3.40 15.78 15.25
C GLU A 192 4.30 16.64 14.33
N TYR A 193 4.82 17.77 14.84
CA TYR A 193 5.62 18.72 14.09
C TYR A 193 7.11 18.37 14.15
N VAL A 194 7.80 18.46 13.01
CA VAL A 194 9.23 18.12 12.91
C VAL A 194 10.10 19.11 13.69
N GLU A 195 9.65 20.35 13.83
CA GLU A 195 10.28 21.43 14.58
C GLU A 195 10.38 21.11 16.07
N ALA A 196 9.40 20.39 16.62
CA ALA A 196 9.41 19.96 18.02
C ALA A 196 10.50 18.91 18.31
N LEU A 197 10.95 18.15 17.30
CA LEU A 197 11.88 17.05 17.48
C LEU A 197 13.25 17.51 17.99
N GLY A 198 13.76 18.65 17.50
CA GLY A 198 15.07 19.18 17.90
C GLY A 198 15.15 19.46 19.41
N PRO A 199 14.26 20.32 19.94
CA PRO A 199 14.15 20.59 21.38
C PRO A 199 13.88 19.33 22.21
N VAL A 200 12.95 18.47 21.77
CA VAL A 200 12.63 17.23 22.50
C VAL A 200 13.86 16.33 22.64
N LEU A 201 14.67 16.18 21.58
CA LEU A 201 15.89 15.37 21.65
C LEU A 201 16.99 16.05 22.47
N HIS A 202 17.09 17.38 22.44
CA HIS A 202 18.03 18.14 23.26
C HIS A 202 17.75 17.92 24.76
N GLU A 203 16.48 17.98 25.16
CA GLU A 203 16.02 17.79 26.55
C GLU A 203 15.86 16.31 26.94
N LYS A 204 16.54 15.38 26.26
CA LYS A 204 16.50 13.93 26.54
C LYS A 204 15.08 13.35 26.55
N GLY A 205 14.20 13.84 25.69
CA GLY A 205 12.78 13.46 25.67
C GLY A 205 12.52 11.96 25.52
N VAL A 206 13.44 11.20 24.93
CA VAL A 206 13.37 9.72 24.89
C VAL A 206 13.46 9.13 26.31
N ASP A 207 14.44 9.56 27.10
CA ASP A 207 14.64 9.10 28.48
C ASP A 207 13.47 9.53 29.39
N VAL A 208 12.92 10.73 29.15
CA VAL A 208 11.69 11.22 29.80
C VAL A 208 10.50 10.31 29.49
N CYS A 209 10.25 9.98 28.21
CA CYS A 209 9.16 9.09 27.83
C CYS A 209 9.28 7.69 28.46
N LEU A 210 10.49 7.14 28.54
CA LEU A 210 10.74 5.85 29.19
C LEU A 210 10.48 5.91 30.71
N THR A 211 10.84 7.03 31.34
CA THR A 211 10.59 7.27 32.77
C THR A 211 9.10 7.40 33.05
N LEU A 212 8.38 8.20 32.25
CA LEU A 212 6.92 8.35 32.33
C LEU A 212 6.23 7.00 32.18
N LEU A 213 6.59 6.20 31.17
CA LEU A 213 6.06 4.83 31.02
C LEU A 213 6.29 3.98 32.28
N GLN A 214 7.48 4.06 32.87
CA GLN A 214 7.80 3.27 34.04
C GLN A 214 7.06 3.73 35.30
N MET A 215 6.82 5.03 35.45
CA MET A 215 6.04 5.60 36.56
C MET A 215 4.56 5.24 36.43
N SER A 216 3.98 5.37 35.25
CA SER A 216 2.59 4.99 34.97
C SER A 216 2.31 3.48 35.13
N MET A 217 3.34 2.66 35.35
CA MET A 217 3.21 1.22 35.66
C MET A 217 3.44 0.89 37.14
N LYS A 218 3.91 1.83 37.97
CA LYS A 218 4.38 1.58 39.35
C LYS A 218 3.50 2.16 40.46
N ASP A 219 2.52 3.01 40.16
CA ASP A 219 1.76 3.70 41.22
C ASP A 219 0.75 2.81 41.96
N GLN A 220 0.73 3.00 43.29
CA GLN A 220 0.12 2.19 44.34
C GLN A 220 -1.38 2.47 44.59
N GLU A 221 -2.08 1.43 45.09
CA GLU A 221 -3.31 1.42 45.90
C GLU A 221 -4.23 2.66 45.84
N GLY A 222 -5.10 2.71 44.83
CA GLY A 222 -6.12 3.75 44.68
C GLY A 222 -6.71 3.77 43.26
N CYS A 223 -7.97 4.18 43.14
CA CYS A 223 -8.83 4.07 41.96
C CYS A 223 -8.39 4.98 40.79
N ASP A 224 -7.30 4.64 40.09
CA ASP A 224 -7.00 4.99 38.68
C ASP A 224 -5.57 4.54 38.24
N HIS A 225 -5.20 3.27 38.49
CA HIS A 225 -3.85 2.70 38.28
C HIS A 225 -3.21 2.94 36.89
N PHE A 226 -3.98 3.31 35.87
CA PHE A 226 -3.49 3.52 34.50
C PHE A 226 -3.99 4.80 33.85
N ALA A 227 -4.52 5.78 34.60
CA ALA A 227 -5.16 6.96 34.01
C ALA A 227 -4.25 7.80 33.11
N GLN A 228 -2.96 7.91 33.43
CA GLN A 228 -1.99 8.66 32.62
C GLN A 228 -1.40 7.84 31.45
N LEU A 229 -1.46 6.51 31.52
CA LEU A 229 -0.79 5.62 30.58
C LEU A 229 -1.26 5.79 29.12
N PRO A 230 -2.55 5.98 28.81
CA PRO A 230 -3.01 6.29 27.46
C PRO A 230 -2.38 7.57 26.89
N ASP A 231 -2.23 8.62 27.70
CA ASP A 231 -1.68 9.90 27.23
C ASP A 231 -0.15 9.79 27.01
N VAL A 232 0.56 9.06 27.87
CA VAL A 232 1.98 8.73 27.65
C VAL A 232 2.18 7.91 26.37
N LEU A 233 1.34 6.91 26.12
CA LEU A 233 1.41 6.11 24.90
C LEU A 233 1.12 6.94 23.64
N LYS A 234 0.17 7.87 23.69
CA LYS A 234 -0.09 8.81 22.58
C LYS A 234 1.10 9.74 22.34
N LEU A 235 1.71 10.28 23.39
CA LEU A 235 2.93 11.10 23.29
C LEU A 235 4.04 10.32 22.58
N ILE A 236 4.27 9.07 22.99
CA ILE A 236 5.27 8.20 22.36
C ILE A 236 4.91 7.94 20.90
N CYS A 237 3.65 7.69 20.57
CA CYS A 237 3.21 7.53 19.18
C CYS A 237 3.48 8.78 18.33
N ALA A 238 3.16 9.97 18.84
CA ALA A 238 3.38 11.23 18.13
C ALA A 238 4.87 11.44 17.85
N LEU A 239 5.72 11.30 18.88
CA LEU A 239 7.17 11.46 18.73
C LEU A 239 7.81 10.35 17.89
N ALA A 240 7.32 9.11 17.97
CA ALA A 240 7.82 7.98 17.21
C ALA A 240 7.47 8.05 15.71
N ALA A 241 6.60 8.95 15.27
CA ALA A 241 6.45 9.27 13.85
C ALA A 241 7.77 9.80 13.25
N HIS A 242 8.62 10.41 14.08
CA HIS A 242 9.95 10.86 13.69
C HIS A 242 10.98 9.73 13.79
N ARG A 243 11.57 9.35 12.65
CA ARG A 243 12.53 8.23 12.54
C ARG A 243 13.68 8.30 13.54
N LYS A 244 14.21 9.49 13.83
CA LYS A 244 15.34 9.66 14.77
C LYS A 244 14.92 9.38 16.22
N PHE A 245 13.77 9.88 16.64
CA PHE A 245 13.22 9.55 17.97
C PHE A 245 12.92 8.07 18.07
N ALA A 246 12.21 7.50 17.08
CA ALA A 246 11.84 6.10 17.06
C ALA A 246 13.05 5.16 17.15
N ALA A 247 14.10 5.45 16.37
CA ALA A 247 15.36 4.71 16.43
C ALA A 247 16.00 4.77 17.83
N LEU A 248 16.14 5.97 18.41
CA LEU A 248 16.72 6.15 19.74
C LEU A 248 15.88 5.50 20.85
N PHE A 249 14.57 5.47 20.70
CA PHE A 249 13.65 4.83 21.62
C PHE A 249 13.82 3.30 21.61
N VAL A 250 13.97 2.69 20.41
CA VAL A 250 14.30 1.27 20.28
C VAL A 250 15.68 0.96 20.87
N ASP A 251 16.70 1.76 20.53
CA ASP A 251 18.08 1.57 20.99
C ASP A 251 18.20 1.63 22.53
N ARG A 252 17.32 2.39 23.20
CA ARG A 252 17.25 2.53 24.66
C ARG A 252 16.33 1.52 25.36
N GLY A 253 15.89 0.48 24.67
CA GLY A 253 15.06 -0.57 25.27
C GLY A 253 13.58 -0.20 25.43
N GLY A 254 13.09 0.77 24.66
CA GLY A 254 11.70 1.23 24.74
C GLY A 254 10.67 0.20 24.28
N ILE A 255 11.03 -0.69 23.34
CA ILE A 255 10.14 -1.79 22.93
C ILE A 255 9.89 -2.74 24.09
N GLN A 256 10.92 -3.09 24.86
CA GLN A 256 10.80 -3.96 26.04
C GLN A 256 9.89 -3.32 27.10
N LYS A 257 9.93 -1.99 27.26
CA LYS A 257 9.03 -1.26 28.16
C LYS A 257 7.59 -1.25 27.65
N ILE A 258 7.36 -1.08 26.34
CA ILE A 258 6.02 -1.21 25.75
C ILE A 258 5.49 -2.63 25.97
N LEU A 259 6.34 -3.65 25.81
CA LEU A 259 5.98 -5.04 26.06
C LEU A 259 5.69 -5.38 27.53
N SER A 260 6.08 -4.54 28.51
CA SER A 260 5.71 -4.77 29.92
C SER A 260 4.32 -4.23 30.28
N ILE A 261 3.68 -3.45 29.42
CA ILE A 261 2.39 -2.80 29.69
C ILE A 261 1.25 -3.81 29.77
N PRO A 262 0.35 -3.77 30.77
CA PRO A 262 -0.79 -4.69 30.86
C PRO A 262 -1.74 -4.58 29.66
N ARG A 263 -2.29 -5.72 29.25
CA ARG A 263 -3.17 -5.85 28.09
C ARG A 263 -4.62 -5.76 28.56
N ILE A 264 -5.11 -4.53 28.69
CA ILE A 264 -6.46 -4.21 29.17
C ILE A 264 -7.14 -3.27 28.16
N THR A 265 -8.46 -3.15 28.23
CA THR A 265 -9.26 -2.33 27.31
C THR A 265 -8.72 -0.89 27.17
N GLN A 266 -8.21 -0.29 28.23
CA GLN A 266 -7.67 1.07 28.24
C GLN A 266 -6.32 1.20 27.49
N THR A 267 -5.54 0.12 27.36
CA THR A 267 -4.20 0.14 26.79
C THR A 267 -4.15 -0.34 25.34
N TYR A 268 -5.13 -1.11 24.86
CA TYR A 268 -5.18 -1.65 23.49
C TYR A 268 -4.98 -0.60 22.40
N MET A 269 -5.64 0.55 22.53
CA MET A 269 -5.49 1.65 21.58
C MET A 269 -4.06 2.20 21.53
N GLY A 270 -3.45 2.48 22.69
CA GLY A 270 -2.09 3.02 22.74
C GLY A 270 -1.04 2.01 22.29
N LEU A 271 -1.19 0.73 22.68
CA LEU A 271 -0.28 -0.36 22.30
C LEU A 271 -0.32 -0.61 20.79
N SER A 272 -1.52 -0.73 20.22
CA SER A 272 -1.69 -0.94 18.78
C SER A 272 -1.19 0.25 17.96
N ALA A 273 -1.42 1.49 18.41
CA ALA A 273 -0.89 2.69 17.78
C ALA A 273 0.65 2.73 17.81
N CYS A 274 1.27 2.36 18.94
CA CYS A 274 2.72 2.23 19.03
C CYS A 274 3.26 1.22 18.01
N LEU A 275 2.71 -0.01 18.00
CA LEU A 275 3.10 -1.04 17.05
C LEU A 275 2.99 -0.56 15.60
N PHE A 276 1.85 0.04 15.25
CA PHE A 276 1.63 0.63 13.95
C PHE A 276 2.71 1.67 13.59
N THR A 277 3.00 2.62 14.48
CA THR A 277 3.98 3.68 14.23
C THR A 277 5.39 3.11 14.05
N PHE A 278 5.84 2.25 14.95
CA PHE A 278 7.18 1.65 14.85
C PHE A 278 7.32 0.73 13.63
N GLY A 279 6.29 -0.07 13.33
CA GLY A 279 6.32 -1.00 12.20
C GLY A 279 6.20 -0.34 10.83
N SER A 280 5.52 0.82 10.74
CA SER A 280 5.38 1.57 9.48
C SER A 280 6.68 2.25 9.03
N LEU A 281 7.63 2.42 9.94
CA LEU A 281 8.96 2.95 9.65
C LEU A 281 9.93 1.79 9.42
N GLN A 282 10.18 1.42 8.16
CA GLN A 282 11.02 0.28 7.80
C GLN A 282 12.39 0.29 8.52
N SER A 283 13.08 1.44 8.58
CA SER A 283 14.37 1.57 9.27
C SER A 283 14.30 1.33 10.78
N THR A 284 13.14 1.61 11.39
CA THR A 284 12.90 1.35 12.81
C THR A 284 12.56 -0.12 13.01
N MET A 285 11.70 -0.68 12.15
CA MET A 285 11.35 -2.10 12.22
C MET A 285 12.56 -3.02 11.96
N GLU A 286 13.51 -2.63 11.11
CA GLU A 286 14.81 -3.31 10.97
C GLU A 286 15.56 -3.41 12.30
N ARG A 287 15.54 -2.35 13.12
CA ARG A 287 16.14 -2.35 14.47
C ARG A 287 15.35 -3.19 15.45
N VAL A 288 14.02 -3.12 15.42
CA VAL A 288 13.14 -3.97 16.25
C VAL A 288 13.41 -5.45 15.96
N CYS A 289 13.54 -5.80 14.68
CA CYS A 289 13.90 -7.14 14.26
C CYS A 289 15.29 -7.55 14.76
N ALA A 290 16.25 -6.62 14.81
CA ALA A 290 17.60 -6.87 15.32
C ALA A 290 17.72 -7.01 16.85
N LEU A 291 16.63 -6.85 17.61
CA LEU A 291 16.57 -7.16 19.03
C LEU A 291 16.66 -8.69 19.28
N SER A 292 16.62 -9.12 20.54
CA SER A 292 16.62 -10.56 20.85
C SER A 292 15.41 -11.27 20.24
N SER A 293 15.58 -12.56 19.89
CA SER A 293 14.50 -13.38 19.34
C SER A 293 13.27 -13.40 20.26
N ASP A 294 13.49 -13.47 21.58
CA ASP A 294 12.41 -13.46 22.58
C ASP A 294 11.64 -12.13 22.60
N THR A 295 12.35 -11.00 22.40
CA THR A 295 11.71 -9.69 22.32
C THR A 295 10.85 -9.62 21.06
N LEU A 296 11.37 -10.07 19.91
CA LEU A 296 10.61 -10.04 18.66
C LEU A 296 9.41 -10.99 18.69
N ASP A 297 9.55 -12.17 19.29
CA ASP A 297 8.43 -13.10 19.51
C ASP A 297 7.35 -12.46 20.38
N SER A 298 7.74 -11.77 21.45
CA SER A 298 6.81 -11.01 22.31
C SER A 298 6.11 -9.86 21.56
N VAL A 299 6.77 -9.22 20.59
CA VAL A 299 6.15 -8.21 19.71
C VAL A 299 5.07 -8.84 18.83
N VAL A 300 5.37 -9.98 18.21
CA VAL A 300 4.40 -10.70 17.36
C VAL A 300 3.24 -11.23 18.21
N GLU A 301 3.51 -11.74 19.41
CA GLU A 301 2.50 -12.14 20.38
C GLU A 301 1.54 -10.99 20.74
N LEU A 302 2.10 -9.83 21.12
CA LEU A 302 1.32 -8.65 21.45
C LEU A 302 0.44 -8.24 20.26
N ALA A 303 1.00 -8.23 19.04
CA ALA A 303 0.25 -7.89 17.84
C ALA A 303 -0.94 -8.85 17.63
N LEU A 304 -0.73 -10.17 17.76
CA LEU A 304 -1.81 -11.15 17.62
C LEU A 304 -2.88 -11.02 18.72
N GLN A 305 -2.49 -10.75 19.97
CA GLN A 305 -3.45 -10.48 21.05
C GLN A 305 -4.32 -9.24 20.76
N LEU A 306 -3.71 -8.18 20.25
CA LEU A 306 -4.41 -6.94 19.87
C LEU A 306 -5.29 -7.12 18.62
N LEU A 307 -4.95 -8.04 17.73
CA LEU A 307 -5.77 -8.39 16.55
C LEU A 307 -7.13 -8.99 16.94
N GLU A 308 -7.20 -9.66 18.09
CA GLU A 308 -8.38 -10.35 18.62
C GLU A 308 -9.12 -9.56 19.70
N CYS A 309 -8.65 -8.35 20.02
CA CYS A 309 -9.30 -7.50 21.02
C CYS A 309 -10.65 -6.95 20.50
N PRO A 310 -11.58 -6.50 21.38
CA PRO A 310 -12.90 -6.04 20.97
C PRO A 310 -12.91 -4.65 20.29
N GLN A 311 -11.77 -3.97 20.17
CA GLN A 311 -11.69 -2.59 19.66
C GLN A 311 -11.25 -2.57 18.19
N ASP A 312 -12.17 -2.25 17.30
CA ASP A 312 -11.91 -2.21 15.85
C ASP A 312 -10.73 -1.32 15.46
N LEU A 313 -10.60 -0.15 16.08
CA LEU A 313 -9.51 0.77 15.76
C LEU A 313 -8.13 0.19 16.12
N ALA A 314 -8.04 -0.59 17.21
CA ALA A 314 -6.81 -1.28 17.58
C ALA A 314 -6.51 -2.43 16.61
N ARG A 315 -7.51 -3.24 16.25
CA ARG A 315 -7.39 -4.31 15.25
C ARG A 315 -6.93 -3.76 13.89
N LYS A 316 -7.47 -2.60 13.49
CA LYS A 316 -7.07 -1.87 12.28
C LYS A 316 -5.59 -1.53 12.30
N ASN A 317 -5.11 -0.92 13.39
CA ASN A 317 -3.69 -0.55 13.55
C ASN A 317 -2.78 -1.77 13.46
N VAL A 318 -3.19 -2.90 14.05
CA VAL A 318 -2.45 -4.17 13.96
C VAL A 318 -2.43 -4.72 12.53
N GLY A 319 -3.55 -4.65 11.80
CA GLY A 319 -3.58 -5.03 10.38
C GLY A 319 -2.57 -4.23 9.55
N ILE A 320 -2.47 -2.92 9.80
CA ILE A 320 -1.47 -2.06 9.12
C ILE A 320 -0.05 -2.43 9.55
N PHE A 321 0.18 -2.67 10.84
CA PHE A 321 1.46 -3.14 11.37
C PHE A 321 1.93 -4.41 10.64
N PHE A 322 1.09 -5.45 10.57
CA PHE A 322 1.46 -6.69 9.89
C PHE A 322 1.70 -6.49 8.39
N ALA A 323 0.86 -5.70 7.71
CA ALA A 323 1.06 -5.37 6.31
C ALA A 323 2.43 -4.72 6.02
N ALA A 324 2.92 -3.88 6.93
CA ALA A 324 4.24 -3.27 6.85
C ALA A 324 5.36 -4.22 7.29
N ALA A 325 5.12 -5.05 8.30
CA ALA A 325 6.13 -5.91 8.93
C ALA A 325 6.40 -7.22 8.18
N PHE A 326 5.49 -7.71 7.33
CA PHE A 326 5.67 -8.96 6.58
C PHE A 326 6.80 -8.92 5.54
N VAL A 327 7.43 -7.77 5.30
CA VAL A 327 8.70 -7.72 4.56
C VAL A 327 9.85 -8.40 5.31
N PHE A 328 9.75 -8.58 6.63
CA PHE A 328 10.81 -9.15 7.45
C PHE A 328 10.59 -10.65 7.65
N LYS A 329 11.56 -11.47 7.21
CA LYS A 329 11.49 -12.93 7.35
C LYS A 329 11.29 -13.36 8.81
N ALA A 330 11.99 -12.73 9.75
CA ALA A 330 11.87 -13.06 11.17
C ALA A 330 10.44 -12.88 11.70
N VAL A 331 9.74 -11.83 11.26
CA VAL A 331 8.32 -11.59 11.62
C VAL A 331 7.42 -12.65 10.99
N LEU A 332 7.63 -13.01 9.72
CA LEU A 332 6.87 -14.07 9.05
C LEU A 332 6.99 -15.42 9.77
N ASP A 333 8.21 -15.83 10.11
CA ASP A 333 8.45 -17.12 10.75
C ASP A 333 7.76 -17.21 12.12
N LEU A 334 7.82 -16.14 12.92
CA LEU A 334 7.16 -16.07 14.23
C LEU A 334 5.64 -16.01 14.11
N PHE A 335 5.13 -15.28 13.11
CA PHE A 335 3.71 -15.22 12.82
C PHE A 335 3.16 -16.60 12.41
N ASP A 336 3.89 -17.35 11.59
CA ASP A 336 3.56 -18.72 11.20
C ASP A 336 3.59 -19.70 12.37
N ALA A 337 4.55 -19.53 13.28
CA ALA A 337 4.69 -20.34 14.49
C ALA A 337 3.52 -20.17 15.48
N ARG A 338 2.81 -19.03 15.41
CA ARG A 338 1.67 -18.69 16.28
C ARG A 338 0.32 -18.79 15.57
N ASP A 339 0.27 -19.52 14.45
CA ASP A 339 -0.93 -19.71 13.59
C ASP A 339 -1.64 -18.39 13.25
N GLY A 340 -0.88 -17.31 13.05
CA GLY A 340 -1.41 -15.98 12.82
C GLY A 340 -2.30 -15.87 11.57
N MET A 341 -2.03 -16.70 10.54
CA MET A 341 -2.85 -16.72 9.32
C MET A 341 -4.31 -17.11 9.63
N GLN A 342 -4.53 -18.04 10.56
CA GLN A 342 -5.89 -18.43 10.97
C GLN A 342 -6.61 -17.22 11.58
N LYS A 343 -5.95 -16.48 12.47
CA LYS A 343 -6.50 -15.28 13.11
C LYS A 343 -6.88 -14.20 12.09
N LEU A 344 -6.04 -13.96 11.07
CA LEU A 344 -6.41 -13.04 9.97
C LEU A 344 -7.64 -13.55 9.20
N LEU A 345 -7.70 -14.86 8.92
CA LEU A 345 -8.81 -15.46 8.19
C LEU A 345 -10.11 -15.43 8.98
N ASP A 346 -10.09 -15.60 10.29
CA ASP A 346 -11.28 -15.55 11.15
C ASP A 346 -11.95 -14.17 11.09
N ILE A 347 -11.15 -13.10 11.08
CA ILE A 347 -11.63 -11.72 10.92
C ILE A 347 -12.28 -11.52 9.55
N LEU A 348 -11.60 -11.97 8.50
CA LEU A 348 -12.09 -11.83 7.13
C LEU A 348 -13.34 -12.68 6.89
N TYR A 349 -13.41 -13.86 7.50
CA TYR A 349 -14.57 -14.74 7.46
C TYR A 349 -15.77 -14.12 8.18
N GLY A 350 -15.58 -13.53 9.36
CA GLY A 350 -16.64 -12.79 10.06
C GLY A 350 -17.22 -11.67 9.19
N CYS A 351 -16.36 -10.90 8.51
CA CYS A 351 -16.77 -9.86 7.56
C CYS A 351 -17.54 -10.41 6.35
N ALA A 352 -17.11 -11.54 5.79
CA ALA A 352 -17.77 -12.18 4.66
C ALA A 352 -19.12 -12.84 5.05
N SER A 353 -19.20 -13.42 6.25
CA SER A 353 -20.36 -14.19 6.72
C SER A 353 -21.49 -13.34 7.30
N GLY A 354 -21.23 -12.10 7.75
CA GLY A 354 -22.25 -11.17 8.28
C GLY A 354 -23.39 -10.81 7.31
N ARG A 355 -23.40 -11.38 6.09
CA ARG A 355 -24.46 -11.22 5.08
C ARG A 355 -25.11 -12.54 4.67
N SER A 356 -24.66 -13.67 5.21
CA SER A 356 -25.30 -14.97 5.04
C SER A 356 -25.99 -15.31 6.35
N GLY A 357 -27.24 -14.89 6.49
CA GLY A 357 -28.00 -14.98 7.75
C GLY A 357 -27.81 -16.31 8.48
N SER A 358 -27.18 -16.26 9.65
CA SER A 358 -27.23 -17.32 10.64
C SER A 358 -26.82 -16.78 12.01
N ASN A 359 -27.74 -16.90 12.97
CA ASN A 359 -27.50 -16.69 14.39
C ASN A 359 -26.31 -17.55 14.86
N SER A 360 -25.19 -16.93 15.25
CA SER A 360 -24.28 -17.53 16.22
C SER A 360 -24.42 -16.80 17.54
N GLY A 361 -25.17 -17.41 18.46
CA GLY A 361 -25.39 -16.92 19.81
C GLY A 361 -24.09 -16.89 20.62
N GLY A 362 -23.71 -15.69 21.05
CA GLY A 362 -22.94 -15.50 22.27
C GLY A 362 -23.94 -15.38 23.42
N ALA A 363 -24.03 -16.43 24.23
CA ALA A 363 -24.81 -16.42 25.47
C ALA A 363 -24.19 -15.43 26.46
N GLY A 364 -24.98 -14.47 26.94
CA GLY A 364 -24.60 -13.61 28.05
C GLY A 364 -25.34 -12.27 28.12
N SER A 365 -26.58 -12.32 28.61
CA SER A 365 -27.26 -11.31 29.44
C SER A 365 -28.65 -10.89 28.92
N SER A 366 -29.65 -11.24 29.73
CA SER A 366 -31.07 -10.96 29.61
C SER A 366 -31.44 -9.66 30.32
N ASN A 367 -32.08 -8.72 29.60
CA ASN A 367 -33.38 -8.07 29.92
C ASN A 367 -33.46 -6.64 29.31
N VAL A 368 -34.34 -6.41 28.32
CA VAL A 368 -35.73 -5.88 28.39
C VAL A 368 -35.79 -4.37 28.07
N ASN A 369 -36.13 -3.99 26.82
CA ASN A 369 -37.44 -3.41 26.46
C ASN A 369 -37.53 -2.99 24.97
N GLN A 370 -38.76 -3.08 24.46
CA GLN A 370 -39.16 -3.04 23.05
C GLN A 370 -39.23 -1.63 22.46
N GLY A 371 -38.96 -1.52 21.16
CA GLY A 371 -39.33 -0.41 20.29
C GLY A 371 -38.97 -0.73 18.84
N ASN A 372 -39.98 -0.87 17.98
CA ASN A 372 -39.88 -1.25 16.57
C ASN A 372 -38.87 -0.39 15.77
N ASP A 373 -37.83 -1.03 15.21
CA ASP A 373 -37.19 -0.68 13.94
C ASP A 373 -36.16 -1.76 13.54
N ARG A 374 -36.62 -2.95 13.13
CA ARG A 374 -35.73 -3.91 12.44
C ARG A 374 -35.77 -3.64 10.93
N SER A 375 -34.88 -2.77 10.48
CA SER A 375 -34.53 -2.47 9.09
C SER A 375 -33.34 -3.35 8.62
N PRO A 376 -33.03 -3.41 7.31
CA PRO A 376 -32.62 -4.63 6.62
C PRO A 376 -31.28 -5.21 7.10
N ALA A 377 -31.30 -6.49 7.47
CA ALA A 377 -30.16 -7.39 7.74
C ALA A 377 -28.74 -6.80 7.54
N GLU A 378 -28.20 -6.26 8.65
CA GLU A 378 -26.78 -6.21 9.04
C GLU A 378 -25.78 -5.75 7.96
N ALA A 379 -25.75 -4.45 7.69
CA ALA A 379 -24.63 -3.83 6.99
C ALA A 379 -23.43 -3.67 7.94
N LEU A 380 -22.25 -4.14 7.53
CA LEU A 380 -20.98 -3.91 8.24
C LEU A 380 -20.83 -2.42 8.60
N THR A 381 -20.44 -2.13 9.83
CA THR A 381 -20.09 -0.79 10.27
C THR A 381 -18.88 -0.24 9.50
N ALA A 382 -18.71 1.07 9.50
CA ALA A 382 -17.56 1.70 8.85
C ALA A 382 -16.21 1.24 9.46
N SER A 383 -16.18 0.93 10.75
CA SER A 383 -14.98 0.42 11.44
C SER A 383 -14.66 -1.01 11.04
N GLU A 384 -15.65 -1.90 11.01
CA GLU A 384 -15.47 -3.30 10.58
C GLU A 384 -14.96 -3.39 9.14
N LYS A 385 -15.47 -2.52 8.24
CA LYS A 385 -14.96 -2.42 6.86
C LYS A 385 -13.48 -2.07 6.83
N GLN A 386 -13.03 -1.12 7.65
CA GLN A 386 -11.61 -0.75 7.74
C GLN A 386 -10.75 -1.87 8.31
N VAL A 387 -11.24 -2.58 9.33
CA VAL A 387 -10.54 -3.75 9.89
C VAL A 387 -10.37 -4.82 8.83
N ALA A 388 -11.44 -5.19 8.12
CA ALA A 388 -11.38 -6.17 7.05
C ALA A 388 -10.44 -5.73 5.92
N TYR A 389 -10.50 -4.46 5.52
CA TYR A 389 -9.61 -3.87 4.52
C TYR A 389 -8.14 -4.09 4.89
N HIS A 390 -7.69 -3.60 6.05
CA HIS A 390 -6.28 -3.68 6.43
C HIS A 390 -5.83 -5.11 6.75
N THR A 391 -6.73 -5.96 7.25
CA THR A 391 -6.47 -7.40 7.44
C THR A 391 -6.24 -8.11 6.10
N CYS A 392 -7.02 -7.80 5.07
CA CYS A 392 -6.85 -8.37 3.74
C CYS A 392 -5.57 -7.85 3.04
N VAL A 393 -5.23 -6.57 3.24
CA VAL A 393 -3.93 -6.02 2.82
C VAL A 393 -2.79 -6.83 3.46
N ALA A 394 -2.84 -7.04 4.78
CA ALA A 394 -1.83 -7.83 5.50
C ALA A 394 -1.72 -9.26 4.93
N LEU A 395 -2.85 -9.93 4.69
CA LEU A 395 -2.87 -11.27 4.09
C LEU A 395 -2.23 -11.30 2.69
N ARG A 396 -2.48 -10.29 1.85
CA ARG A 396 -1.83 -10.19 0.53
C ARG A 396 -0.32 -10.00 0.67
N GLN A 397 0.14 -9.14 1.58
CA GLN A 397 1.57 -8.90 1.81
C GLN A 397 2.26 -10.16 2.36
N TYR A 398 1.58 -10.90 3.24
CA TYR A 398 2.01 -12.22 3.73
C TYR A 398 2.26 -13.20 2.57
N PHE A 399 1.29 -13.38 1.67
CA PHE A 399 1.46 -14.26 0.50
C PHE A 399 2.55 -13.79 -0.47
N ARG A 400 2.73 -12.48 -0.64
CA ARG A 400 3.81 -11.92 -1.46
C ARG A 400 5.19 -12.29 -0.91
N ALA A 401 5.38 -12.08 0.39
CA ALA A 401 6.64 -12.38 1.04
C ALA A 401 6.95 -13.88 1.03
N HIS A 402 5.95 -14.73 1.30
CA HIS A 402 6.13 -16.19 1.20
C HIS A 402 6.38 -16.66 -0.23
N LEU A 403 5.81 -16.02 -1.25
CA LEU A 403 6.12 -16.37 -2.64
C LEU A 403 7.59 -16.07 -2.97
N LEU A 404 8.12 -14.93 -2.51
CA LEU A 404 9.54 -14.59 -2.69
C LEU A 404 10.44 -15.62 -2.01
N GLN A 405 10.14 -15.97 -0.75
CA GLN A 405 10.87 -17.01 -0.01
C GLN A 405 10.80 -18.37 -0.73
N LEU A 406 9.64 -18.74 -1.27
CA LEU A 406 9.47 -19.98 -2.03
C LEU A 406 10.32 -19.95 -3.30
N VAL A 407 10.22 -18.89 -4.12
CA VAL A 407 10.94 -18.75 -5.39
C VAL A 407 12.46 -18.76 -5.19
N ASP A 408 12.96 -18.09 -4.15
CA ASP A 408 14.38 -18.11 -3.80
C ASP A 408 14.84 -19.50 -3.35
N SER A 409 14.00 -20.25 -2.62
CA SER A 409 14.33 -21.61 -2.17
C SER A 409 14.43 -22.64 -3.30
N ILE A 410 13.65 -22.46 -4.38
CA ILE A 410 13.62 -23.39 -5.53
C ILE A 410 14.48 -22.93 -6.71
N ARG A 411 15.07 -21.74 -6.64
CA ARG A 411 15.88 -21.20 -7.74
C ARG A 411 17.10 -22.10 -7.97
N PRO A 412 17.33 -22.61 -9.20
CA PRO A 412 18.51 -23.41 -9.49
C PRO A 412 19.76 -22.56 -9.29
N SER A 413 20.57 -22.89 -8.27
CA SER A 413 21.81 -22.18 -7.96
C SER A 413 22.69 -22.05 -9.21
N LYS A 414 22.89 -20.81 -9.69
CA LYS A 414 23.95 -20.49 -10.63
C LYS A 414 25.17 -20.05 -9.81
N SER A 415 26.20 -20.88 -9.82
CA SER A 415 27.61 -20.52 -9.61
C SER A 415 28.09 -20.22 -8.18
N ILE A 416 29.10 -21.01 -7.81
CA ILE A 416 30.06 -20.89 -6.70
C ILE A 416 30.94 -19.59 -6.80
N ARG A 417 30.48 -18.54 -7.48
CA ARG A 417 31.16 -17.24 -7.59
C ARG A 417 30.30 -16.04 -7.18
N SER A 418 29.35 -16.23 -6.27
CA SER A 418 28.87 -15.14 -5.40
C SER A 418 29.74 -15.12 -4.15
N ILE A 419 30.86 -14.39 -4.23
CA ILE A 419 31.66 -14.05 -3.06
C ILE A 419 30.71 -13.42 -2.01
N ALA A 420 30.66 -14.03 -0.83
CA ALA A 420 29.94 -13.61 0.37
C ALA A 420 28.40 -13.51 0.30
N ARG A 421 27.70 -14.64 0.43
CA ARG A 421 26.43 -14.68 1.19
C ARG A 421 26.49 -15.68 2.35
N ASN A 422 27.61 -15.66 3.06
CA ASN A 422 27.62 -16.03 4.48
C ASN A 422 27.32 -14.77 5.31
N THR A 423 26.21 -14.10 5.03
CA THR A 423 25.55 -13.32 6.08
C THR A 423 25.07 -14.34 7.09
N SER A 424 25.50 -14.23 8.35
CA SER A 424 24.99 -15.09 9.43
C SER A 424 23.46 -15.20 9.32
N SER A 425 22.92 -16.41 9.53
CA SER A 425 21.47 -16.67 9.45
C SER A 425 20.65 -15.65 10.24
N ALA A 426 21.21 -15.11 11.33
CA ALA A 426 20.64 -14.02 12.11
C ALA A 426 20.54 -12.70 11.33
N ARG A 427 21.60 -12.25 10.64
CA ARG A 427 21.60 -11.00 9.85
C ARG A 427 20.73 -11.06 8.59
N ALA A 428 20.43 -12.26 8.09
CA ALA A 428 19.56 -12.43 6.92
C ALA A 428 18.07 -12.22 7.25
N GLY A 429 17.64 -12.48 8.49
CA GLY A 429 16.23 -12.43 8.89
C GLY A 429 15.64 -11.02 9.04
N TYR A 430 16.50 -10.03 9.27
CA TYR A 430 16.11 -8.63 9.53
C TYR A 430 16.18 -7.74 8.29
N LYS A 431 16.67 -8.27 7.16
CA LYS A 431 16.67 -7.55 5.89
C LYS A 431 15.28 -7.67 5.25
N PRO A 432 14.66 -6.56 4.85
CA PRO A 432 13.33 -6.60 4.26
C PRO A 432 13.36 -7.16 2.83
N PHE A 433 12.34 -7.95 2.50
CA PHE A 433 12.01 -8.34 1.14
C PHE A 433 11.46 -7.14 0.35
N ASP A 434 11.77 -7.09 -0.94
CA ASP A 434 11.12 -6.17 -1.86
C ASP A 434 9.80 -6.79 -2.36
N ILE A 435 8.70 -6.47 -1.69
CA ILE A 435 7.34 -6.89 -2.05
C ILE A 435 6.59 -5.85 -2.90
N SER A 436 7.33 -4.93 -3.55
CA SER A 436 6.74 -3.95 -4.46
C SER A 436 6.02 -4.63 -5.64
N ASN A 437 5.09 -3.92 -6.26
CA ASN A 437 4.38 -4.44 -7.44
C ASN A 437 5.36 -4.81 -8.57
N GLU A 438 6.40 -3.99 -8.79
CA GLU A 438 7.45 -4.24 -9.79
C GLU A 438 8.20 -5.56 -9.52
N ALA A 439 8.62 -5.78 -8.28
CA ALA A 439 9.30 -7.01 -7.87
C ALA A 439 8.39 -8.23 -8.02
N MET A 440 7.13 -8.12 -7.60
CA MET A 440 6.15 -9.20 -7.76
C MET A 440 5.87 -9.52 -9.23
N ASP A 441 5.74 -8.51 -10.09
CA ASP A 441 5.54 -8.69 -11.52
C ASP A 441 6.76 -9.32 -12.20
N ALA A 442 7.97 -9.01 -11.74
CA ALA A 442 9.19 -9.68 -12.19
C ALA A 442 9.18 -11.16 -11.82
N VAL A 443 8.76 -11.50 -10.60
CA VAL A 443 8.64 -12.87 -10.11
C VAL A 443 7.57 -13.66 -10.86
N PHE A 444 6.39 -13.07 -11.08
CA PHE A 444 5.32 -13.70 -11.87
C PHE A 444 5.79 -14.02 -13.30
N ARG A 445 6.47 -13.06 -13.95
CA ARG A 445 7.07 -13.29 -15.27
C ARG A 445 8.14 -14.38 -15.24
N GLN A 446 8.96 -14.43 -14.18
CA GLN A 446 9.99 -15.46 -14.04
C GLN A 446 9.37 -16.85 -13.91
N ILE A 447 8.35 -17.02 -13.05
CA ILE A 447 7.62 -18.29 -12.88
C ILE A 447 7.00 -18.76 -14.20
N GLN A 448 6.42 -17.83 -14.97
CA GLN A 448 5.77 -18.13 -16.23
C GLN A 448 6.76 -18.49 -17.36
N ARG A 449 8.00 -17.98 -17.36
CA ARG A 449 8.94 -18.13 -18.49
C ARG A 449 10.12 -19.07 -18.23
N ASP A 450 10.63 -19.12 -17.00
CA ASP A 450 11.77 -19.97 -16.67
C ASP A 450 11.34 -21.43 -16.51
N ARG A 451 11.73 -22.26 -17.48
CA ARG A 451 11.41 -23.69 -17.49
C ARG A 451 11.89 -24.42 -16.24
N LYS A 452 13.10 -24.12 -15.74
CA LYS A 452 13.64 -24.81 -14.57
C LYS A 452 12.84 -24.45 -13.33
N LEU A 453 12.52 -23.16 -13.18
CA LEU A 453 11.71 -22.66 -12.08
C LEU A 453 10.28 -23.23 -12.13
N GLY A 454 9.62 -23.20 -13.29
CA GLY A 454 8.27 -23.76 -13.45
C GLY A 454 8.20 -25.26 -13.11
N LEU A 455 9.17 -26.05 -13.57
CA LEU A 455 9.25 -27.48 -13.23
C LEU A 455 9.57 -27.74 -11.75
N ALA A 456 10.35 -26.86 -11.11
CA ALA A 456 10.56 -26.93 -9.66
C ALA A 456 9.27 -26.60 -8.90
N LEU A 457 8.51 -25.60 -9.35
CA LEU A 457 7.25 -25.18 -8.73
C LEU A 457 6.15 -26.26 -8.80
N VAL A 458 6.14 -27.09 -9.85
CA VAL A 458 5.23 -28.25 -9.93
C VAL A 458 5.50 -29.28 -8.83
N ARG A 459 6.75 -29.39 -8.37
CA ARG A 459 7.19 -30.43 -7.42
C ARG A 459 7.28 -29.94 -5.98
N VAL A 460 7.43 -28.63 -5.79
CA VAL A 460 7.58 -28.06 -4.46
C VAL A 460 6.25 -28.12 -3.71
N ARG A 461 6.33 -28.51 -2.43
CA ARG A 461 5.23 -28.36 -1.48
C ARG A 461 5.30 -26.97 -0.87
N TRP A 462 4.16 -26.30 -0.73
CA TRP A 462 4.08 -25.00 -0.09
C TRP A 462 3.20 -25.08 1.17
N PRO A 463 3.79 -25.28 2.38
CA PRO A 463 3.01 -25.52 3.60
C PRO A 463 2.03 -24.41 3.96
N VAL A 464 2.40 -23.15 3.69
CA VAL A 464 1.54 -21.98 3.88
C VAL A 464 0.26 -22.09 3.04
N LEU A 465 0.40 -22.54 1.79
CA LEU A 465 -0.72 -22.78 0.89
C LEU A 465 -1.61 -23.92 1.41
N ASP A 466 -1.01 -25.03 1.85
CA ASP A 466 -1.75 -26.17 2.40
C ASP A 466 -2.60 -25.74 3.62
N LYS A 467 -2.01 -24.98 4.56
CA LYS A 467 -2.72 -24.43 5.72
C LYS A 467 -3.86 -23.50 5.26
N PHE A 468 -3.62 -22.63 4.28
CA PHE A 468 -4.63 -21.68 3.78
C PHE A 468 -5.85 -22.37 3.19
N PHE A 469 -5.65 -23.47 2.44
CA PHE A 469 -6.76 -24.27 1.93
C PHE A 469 -7.48 -25.03 3.03
N ALA A 470 -6.76 -25.58 4.02
CA ALA A 470 -7.36 -26.26 5.17
C ALA A 470 -8.27 -25.31 5.99
N SER A 471 -7.92 -24.03 6.07
CA SER A 471 -8.69 -22.98 6.73
C SER A 471 -9.81 -22.37 5.87
N ASN A 472 -10.15 -22.96 4.71
CA ASN A 472 -11.11 -22.40 3.75
C ASN A 472 -10.78 -20.97 3.28
N GLY A 473 -9.52 -20.54 3.35
CA GLY A 473 -9.14 -19.17 3.02
C GLY A 473 -9.49 -18.77 1.58
N HIS A 474 -9.42 -19.72 0.64
CA HIS A 474 -9.84 -19.53 -0.74
C HIS A 474 -11.35 -19.22 -0.87
N VAL A 475 -12.20 -19.86 -0.06
CA VAL A 475 -13.64 -19.58 0.00
C VAL A 475 -13.86 -18.19 0.60
N THR A 476 -13.17 -17.86 1.70
CA THR A 476 -13.23 -16.52 2.29
C THR A 476 -12.85 -15.44 1.29
N MET A 477 -11.77 -15.61 0.51
CA MET A 477 -11.40 -14.62 -0.52
C MET A 477 -12.48 -14.48 -1.61
N LEU A 478 -13.08 -15.59 -2.04
CA LEU A 478 -14.17 -15.55 -3.02
C LEU A 478 -15.45 -14.92 -2.45
N GLU A 479 -15.74 -15.10 -1.16
CA GLU A 479 -16.83 -14.42 -0.46
C GLU A 479 -16.63 -12.90 -0.46
N LEU A 480 -15.41 -12.43 -0.14
CA LEU A 480 -15.09 -11.00 -0.17
C LEU A 480 -15.24 -10.38 -1.57
N CYS A 481 -15.04 -11.17 -2.64
CA CYS A 481 -15.21 -10.69 -4.02
C CYS A 481 -16.67 -10.37 -4.38
N LYS A 482 -17.65 -10.81 -3.58
CA LYS A 482 -19.07 -10.47 -3.79
C LYS A 482 -19.34 -8.98 -3.62
N PHE A 483 -18.46 -8.23 -2.94
CA PHE A 483 -18.76 -6.86 -2.54
C PHE A 483 -18.67 -5.79 -3.64
N GLN A 484 -18.17 -6.14 -4.82
CA GLN A 484 -17.97 -5.20 -5.92
C GLN A 484 -19.25 -4.48 -6.39
N ALA A 485 -20.43 -5.05 -6.12
CA ALA A 485 -21.71 -4.47 -6.52
C ALA A 485 -22.18 -3.27 -5.66
N HIS A 486 -21.49 -2.91 -4.58
CA HIS A 486 -22.07 -2.04 -3.54
C HIS A 486 -21.71 -0.55 -3.57
N GLY A 487 -20.99 -0.05 -4.57
CA GLY A 487 -20.64 1.39 -4.68
C GLY A 487 -19.69 1.94 -3.60
N ASP A 488 -19.50 1.22 -2.49
CA ASP A 488 -18.59 1.55 -1.39
C ASP A 488 -17.12 1.33 -1.81
N ARG A 489 -16.33 2.41 -1.78
CA ARG A 489 -14.89 2.40 -2.12
C ARG A 489 -14.10 1.40 -1.27
N TYR A 490 -14.34 1.32 0.05
CA TYR A 490 -13.58 0.41 0.91
C TYR A 490 -13.80 -1.06 0.56
N LEU A 491 -15.05 -1.41 0.23
CA LEU A 491 -15.41 -2.78 -0.15
C LEU A 491 -14.91 -3.15 -1.55
N ARG A 492 -14.88 -2.19 -2.47
CA ARG A 492 -14.27 -2.37 -3.79
C ARG A 492 -12.77 -2.59 -3.68
N ASP A 493 -12.07 -1.74 -2.93
CA ASP A 493 -10.64 -1.88 -2.74
C ASP A 493 -10.31 -3.17 -1.95
N LEU A 494 -11.15 -3.60 -1.00
CA LEU A 494 -11.05 -4.92 -0.34
C LEU A 494 -11.08 -6.08 -1.34
N THR A 495 -11.94 -5.99 -2.35
CA THR A 495 -12.06 -7.00 -3.42
C THR A 495 -10.75 -7.11 -4.22
N GLN A 496 -10.10 -5.98 -4.53
CA GLN A 496 -8.78 -5.96 -5.19
C GLN A 496 -7.73 -6.77 -4.40
N TYR A 497 -7.68 -6.63 -3.08
CA TYR A 497 -6.73 -7.36 -2.25
C TYR A 497 -7.03 -8.86 -2.17
N ALA A 498 -8.31 -9.23 -2.05
CA ALA A 498 -8.75 -10.62 -2.05
C ALA A 498 -8.39 -11.32 -3.38
N ILE A 499 -8.64 -10.66 -4.51
CA ILE A 499 -8.23 -11.14 -5.82
C ILE A 499 -6.71 -11.20 -5.94
N GLY A 500 -5.98 -10.25 -5.33
CA GLY A 500 -4.53 -10.28 -5.25
C GLY A 500 -4.00 -11.55 -4.58
N VAL A 501 -4.64 -12.02 -3.50
CA VAL A 501 -4.33 -13.31 -2.86
C VAL A 501 -4.67 -14.47 -3.80
N LEU A 502 -5.87 -14.46 -4.40
CA LEU A 502 -6.28 -15.48 -5.38
C LEU A 502 -5.32 -15.57 -6.58
N HIS A 503 -4.79 -14.43 -7.03
CA HIS A 503 -3.83 -14.37 -8.11
C HIS A 503 -2.53 -15.08 -7.73
N ILE A 504 -2.00 -14.84 -6.53
CA ILE A 504 -0.77 -15.50 -6.06
C ILE A 504 -0.97 -17.01 -5.93
N ILE A 505 -2.05 -17.46 -5.29
CA ILE A 505 -2.25 -18.90 -5.07
C ILE A 505 -2.51 -19.65 -6.38
N THR A 506 -3.18 -19.02 -7.36
CA THR A 506 -3.47 -19.67 -8.66
C THR A 506 -2.26 -19.83 -9.57
N LEU A 507 -1.15 -19.12 -9.30
CA LEU A 507 0.13 -19.38 -9.99
C LEU A 507 0.65 -20.78 -9.74
N MET A 508 0.24 -21.38 -8.61
CA MET A 508 0.66 -22.71 -8.24
C MET A 508 -0.03 -23.75 -9.13
N PRO A 509 0.73 -24.56 -9.87
CA PRO A 509 0.16 -25.45 -10.87
C PRO A 509 -0.60 -26.63 -10.26
N GLN A 510 -0.49 -26.88 -8.95
CA GLN A 510 -0.99 -28.11 -8.33
C GLN A 510 -2.50 -28.32 -8.59
N PRO A 511 -2.93 -29.56 -8.91
CA PRO A 511 -4.33 -29.83 -9.26
C PRO A 511 -5.36 -29.45 -8.20
N HIS A 512 -5.02 -29.63 -6.91
CA HIS A 512 -5.94 -29.37 -5.80
C HIS A 512 -6.31 -27.89 -5.67
N VAL A 513 -5.34 -26.97 -5.85
CA VAL A 513 -5.55 -25.51 -5.81
C VAL A 513 -6.63 -25.09 -6.80
N ARG A 514 -6.46 -25.52 -8.06
CA ARG A 514 -7.39 -25.22 -9.15
C ARG A 514 -8.76 -25.86 -8.91
N LYS A 515 -8.77 -27.13 -8.49
CA LYS A 515 -10.01 -27.86 -8.18
C LYS A 515 -10.82 -27.13 -7.11
N SER A 516 -10.19 -26.71 -6.01
CA SER A 516 -10.87 -26.02 -4.91
C SER A 516 -11.46 -24.67 -5.32
N ILE A 517 -10.79 -23.90 -6.18
CA ILE A 517 -11.33 -22.62 -6.68
C ILE A 517 -12.47 -22.85 -7.68
N VAL A 518 -12.31 -23.81 -8.59
CA VAL A 518 -13.30 -24.11 -9.64
C VAL A 518 -14.58 -24.73 -9.07
N GLN A 519 -14.44 -25.61 -8.07
CA GLN A 519 -15.54 -26.31 -7.42
C GLN A 519 -16.01 -25.61 -6.14
N GLY A 520 -15.42 -24.47 -5.78
CA GLY A 520 -15.79 -23.71 -4.61
C GLY A 520 -17.24 -23.26 -4.70
N THR A 521 -18.05 -23.67 -3.74
CA THR A 521 -19.43 -23.21 -3.57
C THR A 521 -19.47 -22.22 -2.42
N LEU A 522 -20.10 -21.08 -2.66
CA LEU A 522 -20.20 -19.99 -1.71
C LEU A 522 -21.45 -20.13 -0.83
N SER A 523 -21.53 -19.34 0.23
CA SER A 523 -22.62 -19.35 1.23
C SER A 523 -24.04 -19.26 0.63
N ASN A 524 -24.19 -18.57 -0.51
CA ASN A 524 -25.44 -18.44 -1.25
C ASN A 524 -25.61 -19.47 -2.38
N ASN A 525 -24.90 -20.60 -2.31
CA ASN A 525 -24.85 -21.64 -3.34
C ASN A 525 -24.38 -21.16 -4.72
N ARG A 526 -23.83 -19.94 -4.85
CA ARG A 526 -23.21 -19.49 -6.10
C ARG A 526 -21.84 -20.15 -6.26
N ALA A 527 -21.54 -20.54 -7.50
CA ALA A 527 -20.21 -21.04 -7.85
C ALA A 527 -19.17 -19.91 -7.71
N GLY A 528 -18.00 -20.22 -7.16
CA GLY A 528 -16.88 -19.28 -7.04
C GLY A 528 -16.47 -18.69 -8.40
N MET A 529 -16.51 -19.51 -9.46
CA MET A 529 -16.26 -19.04 -10.83
C MET A 529 -17.26 -17.97 -11.30
N ALA A 530 -18.53 -18.07 -10.90
CA ALA A 530 -19.53 -17.05 -11.24
C ALA A 530 -19.17 -15.71 -10.59
N VAL A 531 -18.71 -15.72 -9.34
CA VAL A 531 -18.29 -14.50 -8.64
C VAL A 531 -17.04 -13.89 -9.29
N LEU A 532 -16.04 -14.71 -9.65
CA LEU A 532 -14.87 -14.22 -10.37
C LEU A 532 -15.23 -13.59 -11.73
N LEU A 533 -16.20 -14.17 -12.45
CA LEU A 533 -16.67 -13.64 -13.72
C LEU A 533 -17.54 -12.38 -13.54
N ASP A 534 -18.35 -12.30 -12.48
CA ASP A 534 -19.08 -11.09 -12.09
C ASP A 534 -18.10 -9.94 -11.80
N THR A 535 -16.94 -10.24 -11.21
CA THR A 535 -15.90 -9.24 -10.94
C THR A 535 -15.32 -8.62 -12.21
N VAL A 536 -15.18 -9.45 -13.25
CA VAL A 536 -14.69 -9.05 -14.56
C VAL A 536 -15.78 -8.32 -15.38
N LYS A 537 -17.04 -8.54 -15.03
CA LYS A 537 -18.21 -7.96 -15.72
C LYS A 537 -18.41 -6.51 -15.31
N SER A 538 -17.96 -5.58 -16.15
CA SER A 538 -18.21 -4.15 -15.96
C SER A 538 -19.47 -3.73 -16.72
N PHE A 539 -20.43 -3.14 -16.00
CA PHE A 539 -21.65 -2.58 -16.60
C PHE A 539 -21.57 -1.05 -16.75
N ASP A 540 -21.03 -0.32 -15.76
CA ASP A 540 -21.03 1.15 -15.77
C ASP A 540 -19.71 1.81 -15.34
N TYR A 541 -18.84 1.12 -14.58
CA TYR A 541 -17.55 1.63 -14.09
C TYR A 541 -16.44 0.58 -14.24
N ILE A 542 -15.30 0.98 -14.79
CA ILE A 542 -14.17 0.10 -15.08
C ILE A 542 -13.09 0.35 -14.04
N ASP A 543 -12.99 -0.56 -13.08
CA ASP A 543 -11.88 -0.58 -12.14
C ASP A 543 -10.80 -1.53 -12.67
N HIS A 544 -9.83 -0.98 -13.40
CA HIS A 544 -8.74 -1.77 -13.97
C HIS A 544 -7.90 -2.46 -12.87
N GLU A 545 -7.86 -1.90 -11.66
CA GLU A 545 -7.11 -2.47 -10.54
C GLU A 545 -7.76 -3.73 -10.00
N VAL A 546 -9.07 -3.91 -10.21
CA VAL A 546 -9.83 -5.12 -9.87
C VAL A 546 -9.90 -6.09 -11.05
N ILE A 547 -10.22 -5.59 -12.24
CA ILE A 547 -10.46 -6.41 -13.44
C ILE A 547 -9.18 -7.12 -13.91
N CYS A 548 -8.03 -6.43 -13.96
CA CYS A 548 -6.79 -7.04 -14.45
C CYS A 548 -6.31 -8.19 -13.55
N PRO A 549 -6.25 -8.06 -12.21
CA PRO A 549 -5.97 -9.20 -11.33
C PRO A 549 -6.99 -10.34 -11.46
N ALA A 550 -8.28 -10.04 -11.64
CA ALA A 550 -9.31 -11.07 -11.82
C ALA A 550 -9.13 -11.84 -13.13
N LEU A 551 -8.79 -11.14 -14.21
CA LEU A 551 -8.42 -11.78 -15.48
C LEU A 551 -7.14 -12.60 -15.34
N ASN A 552 -6.14 -12.16 -14.57
CA ASN A 552 -4.94 -12.96 -14.31
C ASN A 552 -5.25 -14.25 -13.52
N VAL A 553 -6.18 -14.21 -12.56
CA VAL A 553 -6.72 -15.41 -11.90
C VAL A 553 -7.33 -16.35 -12.94
N LEU A 554 -8.19 -15.84 -13.83
CA LEU A 554 -8.79 -16.65 -14.89
C LEU A 554 -7.73 -17.24 -15.83
N VAL A 555 -6.72 -16.45 -16.24
CA VAL A 555 -5.58 -16.94 -17.05
C VAL A 555 -4.89 -18.10 -16.35
N ASN A 556 -4.56 -17.98 -15.06
CA ASN A 556 -3.90 -19.05 -14.30
C ASN A 556 -4.77 -20.32 -14.15
N LEU A 557 -6.09 -20.16 -14.16
CA LEU A 557 -7.04 -21.27 -14.06
C LEU A 557 -7.19 -22.03 -15.39
N VAL A 558 -7.21 -21.33 -16.54
CA VAL A 558 -7.50 -21.94 -17.85
C VAL A 558 -6.27 -22.20 -18.73
N CYS A 559 -5.16 -21.48 -18.49
CA CYS A 559 -3.92 -21.57 -19.24
C CYS A 559 -2.81 -22.25 -18.42
N PRO A 560 -2.24 -23.37 -18.90
CA PRO A 560 -0.98 -23.87 -18.37
C PRO A 560 0.14 -22.85 -18.56
N PRO A 561 1.03 -22.63 -17.56
CA PRO A 561 2.10 -21.66 -17.72
C PRO A 561 3.05 -22.07 -18.87
N PRO A 562 3.61 -21.09 -19.61
CA PRO A 562 4.54 -21.38 -20.70
C PRO A 562 5.76 -22.19 -20.25
N SER A 563 6.23 -22.00 -19.02
CA SER A 563 7.37 -22.69 -18.42
C SER A 563 7.22 -24.21 -18.36
N ILE A 564 5.98 -24.74 -18.39
CA ILE A 564 5.71 -26.19 -18.40
C ILE A 564 5.07 -26.68 -19.70
N SER A 565 4.93 -25.82 -20.72
CA SER A 565 4.17 -26.11 -21.95
C SER A 565 5.07 -26.07 -23.19
N ASN A 566 5.06 -27.12 -24.02
CA ASN A 566 5.85 -27.21 -25.25
C ASN A 566 4.98 -27.40 -26.50
N LYS A 567 5.43 -26.87 -27.64
CA LYS A 567 4.85 -27.24 -28.94
C LYS A 567 4.99 -28.76 -29.13
N PRO A 568 3.96 -29.47 -29.62
CA PRO A 568 4.12 -30.85 -30.04
C PRO A 568 5.22 -30.90 -31.09
N LEU A 569 6.16 -31.84 -30.95
CA LEU A 569 7.14 -32.11 -32.00
C LEU A 569 6.36 -32.51 -33.26
N SER A 570 6.43 -31.67 -34.29
CA SER A 570 5.98 -32.06 -35.63
C SER A 570 6.88 -33.21 -36.09
N THR A 571 6.31 -34.41 -36.19
CA THR A 571 6.89 -35.53 -36.94
C THR A 571 6.83 -35.19 -38.43
N ALA A 572 7.69 -34.28 -38.87
CA ALA A 572 7.90 -33.93 -40.27
C ALA A 572 9.40 -33.76 -40.50
N ASN A 573 10.09 -34.91 -40.49
CA ASN A 573 11.38 -35.24 -41.10
C ASN A 573 12.04 -36.36 -40.28
N GLN A 574 11.43 -37.55 -40.31
CA GLN A 574 12.19 -38.79 -40.25
C GLN A 574 11.99 -39.46 -41.60
N GLN A 575 13.00 -39.37 -42.46
CA GLN A 575 13.11 -40.29 -43.59
C GLN A 575 13.23 -41.71 -43.02
N PRO A 576 12.53 -42.69 -43.61
CA PRO A 576 12.60 -44.08 -43.15
C PRO A 576 13.89 -44.70 -43.68
N ALA A 577 14.85 -44.99 -42.80
CA ALA A 577 15.94 -45.90 -43.11
C ALA A 577 15.54 -47.29 -42.63
N ALA A 578 14.96 -48.08 -43.54
CA ALA A 578 14.83 -49.52 -43.36
C ALA A 578 15.86 -50.25 -44.25
N ALA A 579 16.43 -51.31 -43.67
CA ALA A 579 17.16 -52.41 -44.29
C ALA A 579 18.59 -52.14 -44.79
N GLN A 580 19.56 -52.54 -43.97
CA GLN A 580 20.63 -53.43 -44.41
C GLN A 580 21.15 -54.23 -43.20
N ALA A 581 20.68 -55.47 -43.10
CA ALA A 581 21.28 -56.50 -42.28
C ALA A 581 21.96 -57.49 -43.23
N LEU A 582 23.28 -57.65 -43.10
CA LEU A 582 23.97 -58.89 -43.47
C LEU A 582 25.08 -59.17 -42.44
N ALA A 583 24.85 -60.28 -41.73
CA ALA A 583 25.72 -61.18 -40.99
C ALA A 583 27.25 -60.93 -40.95
N SER A 584 27.84 -61.08 -39.76
CA SER A 584 28.74 -62.22 -39.50
C SER A 584 29.00 -62.37 -38.00
N GLU A 585 28.96 -63.63 -37.56
CA GLU A 585 29.05 -64.11 -36.19
C GLU A 585 30.49 -64.19 -35.65
N SER A 586 30.56 -64.22 -34.31
CA SER A 586 31.42 -65.08 -33.48
C SER A 586 32.95 -64.86 -33.46
N ARG A 587 33.45 -64.62 -32.23
CA ARG A 587 34.52 -65.36 -31.50
C ARG A 587 35.15 -64.39 -30.50
N ASP A 588 34.92 -64.53 -29.20
CA ASP A 588 35.40 -65.54 -28.23
C ASP A 588 36.43 -64.89 -27.29
N ARG A 589 36.14 -64.98 -25.97
CA ARG A 589 37.08 -65.21 -24.85
C ARG A 589 38.07 -64.07 -24.52
N ASN A 590 38.34 -63.66 -23.28
CA ASN A 590 38.35 -64.32 -21.95
C ASN A 590 38.38 -63.20 -20.87
N PHE A 591 37.73 -63.37 -19.70
CA PHE A 591 38.33 -63.68 -18.38
C PHE A 591 39.56 -62.80 -18.02
N GLU A 592 39.72 -62.15 -16.87
CA GLU A 592 39.10 -62.23 -15.53
C GLU A 592 39.61 -61.06 -14.65
N LYS A 593 38.90 -60.80 -13.53
CA LYS A 593 39.32 -60.32 -12.18
C LYS A 593 40.79 -59.87 -12.01
N SER A 594 41.15 -58.83 -11.23
CA SER A 594 40.84 -58.64 -9.80
C SER A 594 41.64 -57.44 -9.25
N ILE A 595 41.08 -56.72 -8.25
CA ILE A 595 41.69 -56.22 -6.99
C ILE A 595 43.07 -55.51 -7.09
N SER A 596 43.26 -54.25 -6.66
CA SER A 596 43.49 -53.82 -5.27
C SER A 596 43.54 -52.27 -5.26
N ASP A 597 42.75 -51.54 -4.47
CA ASP A 597 42.91 -51.20 -3.04
C ASP A 597 43.83 -50.01 -2.71
N ARG A 598 43.21 -49.03 -2.04
CA ARG A 598 43.72 -48.15 -0.96
C ARG A 598 44.74 -47.01 -1.20
N ASN A 599 44.21 -45.81 -0.96
CA ASN A 599 44.57 -44.85 0.11
C ASN A 599 45.79 -43.91 0.01
N LEU A 600 45.43 -42.61 0.21
CA LEU A 600 45.96 -41.65 1.19
C LEU A 600 47.11 -40.68 0.81
N LEU A 601 46.82 -39.40 1.15
CA LEU A 601 47.70 -38.30 1.58
C LEU A 601 48.53 -37.62 0.47
N ALA A 602 48.27 -36.36 0.12
CA ALA A 602 48.48 -35.11 0.85
C ALA A 602 49.78 -34.40 0.41
N ASN A 603 49.57 -33.14 0.03
CA ASN A 603 50.42 -31.99 0.30
C ASN A 603 51.53 -31.58 -0.68
N GLN A 604 51.63 -30.25 -0.78
CA GLN A 604 52.72 -29.41 -1.32
C GLN A 604 52.77 -29.38 -2.86
N GLY A 605 52.60 -28.25 -3.54
CA GLY A 605 53.07 -26.91 -3.19
C GLY A 605 54.27 -26.63 -4.08
N GLU A 606 54.10 -25.79 -5.11
CA GLU A 606 54.95 -24.64 -5.39
C GLU A 606 54.70 -24.04 -6.78
N TYR A 607 54.77 -22.72 -6.76
CA TYR A 607 54.69 -21.79 -7.86
C TYR A 607 55.87 -21.96 -8.83
N ARG A 608 55.62 -21.71 -10.12
CA ARG A 608 56.63 -21.02 -10.92
C ARG A 608 55.98 -20.13 -11.98
N GLU A 609 56.19 -18.85 -11.76
CA GLU A 609 55.94 -17.74 -12.67
C GLU A 609 56.73 -17.93 -13.98
N ARG A 610 56.14 -17.48 -15.09
CA ARG A 610 56.93 -16.91 -16.19
C ARG A 610 56.16 -15.76 -16.82
N SER A 611 56.63 -14.56 -16.52
CA SER A 611 56.29 -13.28 -17.15
C SER A 611 57.04 -13.06 -18.47
N GLY A 612 56.55 -12.12 -19.26
CA GLY A 612 57.13 -11.59 -20.51
C GLY A 612 55.99 -11.20 -21.47
N ASP A 613 55.28 -10.07 -21.32
CA ASP A 613 55.65 -8.64 -21.26
C ASP A 613 55.84 -7.98 -22.66
N GLY A 614 55.04 -6.91 -22.87
CA GLY A 614 55.17 -5.86 -23.91
C GLY A 614 54.72 -6.17 -25.36
N ASN A 615 54.12 -5.26 -26.15
CA ASN A 615 53.62 -3.90 -25.97
C ASN A 615 52.82 -3.50 -27.28
N PRO A 616 52.40 -2.24 -27.56
CA PRO A 616 51.05 -1.94 -28.04
C PRO A 616 50.97 -1.22 -29.41
N ALA A 617 49.72 -0.86 -29.77
CA ALA A 617 49.30 0.18 -30.72
C ALA A 617 49.30 -0.17 -32.23
N GLU A 618 48.09 -0.15 -32.82
CA GLU A 618 47.80 0.73 -33.94
C GLU A 618 46.29 1.02 -34.04
N ARG A 619 45.98 2.32 -34.09
CA ARG A 619 44.66 2.90 -34.36
C ARG A 619 44.33 2.67 -35.83
N ASN A 620 43.06 2.41 -36.16
CA ASN A 620 42.35 3.23 -37.14
C ASN A 620 40.82 3.09 -37.01
N ASN A 621 40.19 4.26 -36.94
CA ASN A 621 38.75 4.50 -36.91
C ASN A 621 38.17 4.39 -38.33
N THR A 622 37.03 3.71 -38.47
CA THR A 622 35.98 4.11 -39.42
C THR A 622 34.61 3.94 -38.77
N LEU A 623 33.90 5.06 -38.68
CA LEU A 623 32.52 5.19 -38.20
C LEU A 623 31.56 4.31 -39.01
N HIS A 624 30.78 3.48 -38.33
CA HIS A 624 29.41 3.14 -38.74
C HIS A 624 28.50 3.20 -37.52
N GLN A 625 27.52 4.11 -37.57
CA GLN A 625 26.40 4.20 -36.65
C GLN A 625 25.58 2.92 -36.74
N GLY A 626 25.71 2.06 -35.74
CA GLY A 626 24.82 0.93 -35.49
C GLY A 626 24.12 1.16 -34.16
N THR A 627 22.83 1.47 -34.22
CA THR A 627 21.89 1.44 -33.10
C THR A 627 21.95 0.09 -32.38
N PRO A 628 21.98 0.02 -31.04
CA PRO A 628 21.80 -1.25 -30.35
C PRO A 628 20.32 -1.63 -30.41
N ASN A 629 19.95 -2.44 -31.40
CA ASN A 629 18.68 -3.17 -31.39
C ASN A 629 18.64 -4.09 -30.17
N THR A 630 17.98 -3.62 -29.11
CA THR A 630 17.49 -4.46 -28.03
C THR A 630 16.42 -5.38 -28.59
N PRO A 631 16.55 -6.72 -28.49
CA PRO A 631 15.50 -7.61 -28.94
C PRO A 631 14.28 -7.46 -28.02
N VAL A 632 13.15 -7.12 -28.62
CA VAL A 632 11.83 -7.07 -27.96
C VAL A 632 11.57 -8.42 -27.28
N VAL A 633 11.43 -8.37 -25.95
CA VAL A 633 11.35 -9.54 -25.07
C VAL A 633 9.95 -10.17 -25.16
N THR A 634 9.87 -11.39 -25.68
CA THR A 634 8.62 -12.14 -25.87
C THR A 634 7.95 -12.51 -24.54
N SER A 635 6.65 -12.18 -24.41
CA SER A 635 5.78 -12.72 -23.36
C SER A 635 5.46 -14.18 -23.69
N GLY A 636 5.64 -15.09 -22.73
CA GLY A 636 5.54 -16.53 -22.95
C GLY A 636 4.17 -16.97 -23.48
N VAL A 637 4.22 -17.65 -24.62
CA VAL A 637 3.14 -18.04 -25.54
C VAL A 637 2.52 -19.40 -25.17
N VAL A 638 1.18 -19.53 -25.14
CA VAL A 638 0.43 -20.76 -24.74
C VAL A 638 -0.59 -21.18 -25.81
N GLY A 639 -0.15 -21.35 -27.06
CA GLY A 639 -0.98 -21.97 -28.11
C GLY A 639 -1.24 -23.47 -27.89
N ASP A 640 -1.26 -24.27 -28.97
CA ASP A 640 -1.46 -25.74 -29.07
C ASP A 640 -0.41 -26.61 -28.33
N ARG A 641 0.16 -26.09 -27.24
CA ARG A 641 1.29 -26.62 -26.50
C ARG A 641 0.82 -27.58 -25.40
N ARG A 642 1.28 -28.82 -25.43
CA ARG A 642 0.97 -29.81 -24.37
C ARG A 642 1.86 -29.57 -23.14
N ILE A 643 1.33 -29.89 -21.96
CA ILE A 643 2.10 -29.88 -20.71
C ILE A 643 3.21 -30.95 -20.81
N THR A 644 4.46 -30.55 -20.57
CA THR A 644 5.62 -31.44 -20.63
C THR A 644 6.53 -31.24 -19.42
N LEU A 645 6.59 -32.24 -18.55
CA LEU A 645 7.34 -32.17 -17.29
C LEU A 645 8.76 -32.76 -17.38
N GLY A 646 9.12 -33.41 -18.50
CA GLY A 646 10.42 -34.04 -18.71
C GLY A 646 10.65 -35.31 -17.88
N VAL A 647 11.76 -36.02 -18.15
CA VAL A 647 12.18 -37.21 -17.40
C VAL A 647 12.55 -36.78 -15.96
N GLY A 648 11.93 -37.37 -14.95
CA GLY A 648 12.09 -36.99 -13.52
C GLY A 648 11.14 -35.89 -13.02
N GLY A 649 10.17 -35.44 -13.84
CA GLY A 649 9.21 -34.39 -13.51
C GLY A 649 7.83 -34.87 -13.00
N GLY A 650 7.69 -36.12 -12.56
CA GLY A 650 6.39 -36.69 -12.12
C GLY A 650 5.69 -37.58 -13.15
N GLY A 651 6.37 -37.92 -14.25
CA GLY A 651 5.88 -38.86 -15.27
C GLY A 651 4.70 -38.33 -16.11
N PRO A 652 4.27 -39.08 -17.15
CA PRO A 652 3.13 -38.72 -17.99
C PRO A 652 1.81 -38.59 -17.21
N GLY A 653 1.68 -39.29 -16.08
CA GLY A 653 0.48 -39.24 -15.22
C GLY A 653 0.23 -37.86 -14.60
N LEU A 654 1.25 -37.20 -14.05
CA LEU A 654 1.10 -35.88 -13.45
C LEU A 654 0.77 -34.82 -14.51
N ALA A 655 1.40 -34.88 -15.69
CA ALA A 655 1.10 -33.97 -16.79
C ALA A 655 -0.36 -34.11 -17.27
N ALA A 656 -0.87 -35.35 -17.36
CA ALA A 656 -2.26 -35.63 -17.68
C ALA A 656 -3.22 -35.11 -16.59
N GLN A 657 -2.87 -35.31 -15.31
CA GLN A 657 -3.66 -34.81 -14.18
C GLN A 657 -3.74 -33.28 -14.16
N LEU A 658 -2.62 -32.60 -14.44
CA LEU A 658 -2.59 -31.14 -14.58
C LEU A 658 -3.51 -30.69 -15.72
N GLU A 659 -3.38 -31.27 -16.92
CA GLU A 659 -4.22 -30.92 -18.08
C GLU A 659 -5.70 -31.18 -17.81
N GLN A 660 -6.04 -32.25 -17.08
CA GLN A 660 -7.41 -32.52 -16.66
C GLN A 660 -7.97 -31.41 -15.75
N GLY A 661 -7.15 -30.91 -14.81
CA GLY A 661 -7.54 -29.76 -13.98
C GLY A 661 -7.80 -28.50 -14.80
N TYR A 662 -6.96 -28.20 -15.80
CA TYR A 662 -7.19 -27.07 -16.71
C TYR A 662 -8.46 -27.26 -17.55
N ARG A 663 -8.71 -28.48 -18.06
CA ARG A 663 -9.93 -28.79 -18.82
C ARG A 663 -11.20 -28.54 -17.98
N GLN A 664 -11.23 -29.03 -16.74
CA GLN A 664 -12.36 -28.79 -15.84
C GLN A 664 -12.59 -27.29 -15.58
N ALA A 665 -11.51 -26.51 -15.40
CA ALA A 665 -11.64 -25.06 -15.25
C ALA A 665 -12.27 -24.41 -16.49
N ARG A 666 -11.86 -24.82 -17.70
CA ARG A 666 -12.43 -24.32 -18.96
C ARG A 666 -13.92 -24.64 -19.09
N GLU A 667 -14.33 -25.85 -18.74
CA GLU A 667 -15.73 -26.27 -18.74
C GLU A 667 -16.58 -25.43 -17.78
N VAL A 668 -16.08 -25.15 -16.58
CA VAL A 668 -16.79 -24.34 -15.58
C VAL A 668 -16.87 -22.86 -15.99
N VAL A 669 -15.81 -22.30 -16.59
CA VAL A 669 -15.88 -20.94 -17.17
C VAL A 669 -16.94 -20.87 -18.26
N ARG A 670 -17.01 -21.88 -19.14
CA ARG A 670 -18.06 -21.98 -20.17
C ARG A 670 -19.46 -22.05 -19.55
N ALA A 671 -19.65 -22.90 -18.53
CA ALA A 671 -20.94 -23.09 -17.85
C ALA A 671 -21.46 -21.82 -17.16
N ASN A 672 -20.56 -20.91 -16.75
CA ASN A 672 -20.89 -19.65 -16.08
C ASN A 672 -20.91 -18.44 -17.03
N ASN A 673 -21.23 -18.63 -18.32
CA ASN A 673 -21.29 -17.56 -19.33
C ASN A 673 -19.98 -16.79 -19.56
N GLY A 674 -18.83 -17.36 -19.19
CA GLY A 674 -17.54 -16.65 -19.25
C GLY A 674 -17.16 -16.20 -20.66
N ILE A 675 -17.48 -16.99 -21.70
CA ILE A 675 -17.23 -16.62 -23.10
C ILE A 675 -17.96 -15.31 -23.45
N LYS A 676 -19.23 -15.16 -23.06
CA LYS A 676 -20.02 -13.96 -23.33
C LYS A 676 -19.42 -12.73 -22.64
N ILE A 677 -19.04 -12.87 -21.36
CA ILE A 677 -18.45 -11.79 -20.56
C ILE A 677 -17.11 -11.33 -21.15
N LEU A 678 -16.24 -12.27 -21.53
CA LEU A 678 -14.93 -11.96 -22.14
C LEU A 678 -15.08 -11.27 -23.51
N LEU A 679 -16.05 -11.69 -24.33
CA LEU A 679 -16.31 -11.02 -25.62
C LEU A 679 -16.88 -9.62 -25.44
N GLN A 680 -17.68 -9.38 -24.40
CA GLN A 680 -18.17 -8.04 -24.06
C GLN A 680 -17.02 -7.09 -23.69
N LEU A 681 -16.00 -7.58 -22.95
CA LEU A 681 -14.80 -6.79 -22.64
C LEU A 681 -14.00 -6.41 -23.89
N LEU A 682 -13.92 -7.29 -24.89
CA LEU A 682 -13.23 -6.97 -26.15
C LEU A 682 -13.95 -5.90 -26.96
N GLY A 683 -15.29 -5.95 -27.00
CA GLY A 683 -16.12 -5.06 -27.81
C GLY A 683 -16.53 -3.75 -27.12
N SER A 684 -16.29 -3.60 -25.81
CA SER A 684 -16.70 -2.40 -25.09
C SER A 684 -15.88 -1.19 -25.53
N ARG A 685 -16.57 -0.10 -25.92
CA ARG A 685 -15.98 1.25 -26.08
C ARG A 685 -15.83 1.84 -24.69
N MET A 686 -14.82 1.36 -23.98
CA MET A 686 -14.53 1.71 -22.60
C MET A 686 -14.11 3.18 -22.50
N VAL A 687 -14.79 3.98 -21.66
CA VAL A 687 -14.38 5.36 -21.32
C VAL A 687 -13.32 5.28 -20.21
N THR A 688 -12.12 4.82 -20.54
CA THR A 688 -10.97 4.78 -19.61
C THR A 688 -9.67 5.12 -20.33
N HIS A 689 -8.61 5.37 -19.57
CA HIS A 689 -7.27 5.64 -20.11
C HIS A 689 -6.86 4.51 -21.09
N PRO A 690 -6.34 4.81 -22.29
CA PRO A 690 -6.05 3.82 -23.33
C PRO A 690 -5.23 2.61 -22.86
N VAL A 691 -4.21 2.86 -22.02
CA VAL A 691 -3.33 1.81 -21.44
C VAL A 691 -4.11 0.76 -20.64
N ALA A 692 -5.12 1.17 -19.88
CA ALA A 692 -5.93 0.25 -19.07
C ALA A 692 -6.77 -0.67 -19.96
N ILE A 693 -7.32 -0.12 -21.05
CA ILE A 693 -8.14 -0.86 -22.01
C ILE A 693 -7.31 -1.94 -22.72
N ASP A 694 -6.11 -1.59 -23.18
CA ASP A 694 -5.22 -2.53 -23.86
C ASP A 694 -4.83 -3.71 -22.96
N SER A 695 -4.56 -3.42 -21.68
CA SER A 695 -4.26 -4.48 -20.70
C SER A 695 -5.45 -5.42 -20.45
N ILE A 696 -6.66 -4.89 -20.30
CA ILE A 696 -7.90 -5.68 -20.13
C ILE A 696 -8.15 -6.54 -21.36
N ARG A 697 -8.04 -5.96 -22.57
CA ARG A 697 -8.24 -6.68 -23.84
C ARG A 697 -7.19 -7.77 -24.01
N ALA A 698 -5.91 -7.49 -23.76
CA ALA A 698 -4.85 -8.47 -23.86
C ALA A 698 -5.07 -9.66 -22.92
N LEU A 699 -5.44 -9.38 -21.66
CA LEU A 699 -5.73 -10.43 -20.67
C LEU A 699 -7.01 -11.21 -21.01
N ALA A 700 -8.08 -10.55 -21.45
CA ALA A 700 -9.31 -11.22 -21.91
C ALA A 700 -9.04 -12.14 -23.11
N CYS A 701 -8.24 -11.68 -24.09
CA CYS A 701 -7.77 -12.49 -25.20
C CYS A 701 -6.94 -13.69 -24.73
N ARG A 702 -6.11 -13.53 -23.69
CA ARG A 702 -5.36 -14.66 -23.11
C ARG A 702 -6.28 -15.71 -22.48
N VAL A 703 -7.34 -15.28 -21.78
CA VAL A 703 -8.33 -16.21 -21.24
C VAL A 703 -9.02 -16.97 -22.38
N LEU A 704 -9.44 -16.27 -23.45
CA LEU A 704 -10.05 -16.90 -24.63
C LEU A 704 -9.10 -17.87 -25.34
N LEU A 705 -7.80 -17.53 -25.44
CA LEU A 705 -6.76 -18.42 -25.97
C LEU A 705 -6.65 -19.70 -25.13
N GLY A 706 -6.65 -19.57 -23.81
CA GLY A 706 -6.70 -20.71 -22.90
C GLY A 706 -7.94 -21.58 -23.10
N LEU A 707 -9.11 -20.95 -23.19
CA LEU A 707 -10.39 -21.64 -23.43
C LEU A 707 -10.41 -22.38 -24.77
N ALA A 708 -9.83 -21.83 -25.84
CA ALA A 708 -9.76 -22.44 -27.18
C ALA A 708 -8.90 -23.72 -27.23
N ARG A 709 -8.17 -24.06 -26.17
CA ARG A 709 -7.52 -25.37 -26.04
C ARG A 709 -8.54 -26.51 -25.94
N ASP A 710 -9.74 -26.23 -25.45
CA ASP A 710 -10.86 -27.17 -25.50
C ASP A 710 -11.53 -27.14 -26.88
N ASP A 711 -11.74 -28.32 -27.50
CA ASP A 711 -12.27 -28.41 -28.86
C ASP A 711 -13.72 -27.92 -28.97
N THR A 712 -14.53 -28.18 -27.94
CA THR A 712 -15.92 -27.72 -27.90
C THR A 712 -15.97 -26.20 -27.82
N ILE A 713 -15.14 -25.61 -26.96
CA ILE A 713 -15.09 -24.15 -26.82
C ILE A 713 -14.49 -23.50 -28.08
N ALA A 714 -13.45 -24.08 -28.67
CA ALA A 714 -12.89 -23.59 -29.94
C ALA A 714 -13.94 -23.53 -31.04
N HIS A 715 -14.77 -24.58 -31.20
CA HIS A 715 -15.86 -24.58 -32.17
C HIS A 715 -16.89 -23.48 -31.90
N ILE A 716 -17.22 -23.23 -30.63
CA ILE A 716 -18.10 -22.12 -30.25
C ILE A 716 -17.49 -20.77 -30.65
N LEU A 717 -16.21 -20.54 -30.37
CA LEU A 717 -15.51 -19.30 -30.73
C LEU A 717 -15.42 -19.09 -32.25
N THR A 718 -15.22 -20.18 -33.01
CA THR A 718 -15.25 -20.17 -34.47
C THR A 718 -16.63 -19.76 -35.00
N LYS A 719 -17.71 -20.33 -34.47
CA LYS A 719 -19.09 -19.96 -34.85
C LYS A 719 -19.45 -18.52 -34.50
N LEU A 720 -18.90 -17.99 -33.41
CA LEU A 720 -19.09 -16.60 -32.98
C LEU A 720 -18.24 -15.60 -33.79
N GLN A 721 -17.48 -16.06 -34.79
CA GLN A 721 -16.59 -15.26 -35.65
C GLN A 721 -15.59 -14.42 -34.83
N VAL A 722 -15.10 -14.97 -33.72
CA VAL A 722 -14.17 -14.25 -32.83
C VAL A 722 -12.88 -13.88 -33.56
N GLY A 723 -12.39 -14.74 -34.46
CA GLY A 723 -11.22 -14.43 -35.29
C GLY A 723 -11.38 -13.15 -36.12
N LYS A 724 -12.55 -12.97 -36.76
CA LYS A 724 -12.86 -11.75 -37.52
C LYS A 724 -12.90 -10.51 -36.63
N LYS A 725 -13.57 -10.61 -35.47
CA LYS A 725 -13.64 -9.51 -34.49
C LYS A 725 -12.25 -9.09 -33.97
N LEU A 726 -11.35 -10.05 -33.76
CA LEU A 726 -9.98 -9.79 -33.35
C LEU A 726 -9.17 -9.12 -34.46
N SER A 727 -9.30 -9.56 -35.71
CA SER A 727 -8.65 -8.91 -36.85
C SER A 727 -9.09 -7.45 -37.02
N GLU A 728 -10.38 -7.17 -36.85
CA GLU A 728 -10.92 -5.80 -36.83
C GLU A 728 -10.33 -4.99 -35.66
N LEU A 729 -10.31 -5.56 -34.45
CA LEU A 729 -9.76 -4.91 -33.25
C LEU A 729 -8.26 -4.56 -33.42
N ILE A 730 -7.44 -5.48 -33.94
CA ILE A 730 -6.00 -5.24 -34.17
C ILE A 730 -5.82 -4.09 -35.18
N ARG A 731 -6.60 -4.08 -36.26
CA ARG A 731 -6.55 -3.04 -37.29
C ARG A 731 -6.89 -1.67 -36.69
N ASP A 732 -7.96 -1.59 -35.91
CA ASP A 732 -8.41 -0.33 -35.29
C ASP A 732 -7.40 0.20 -34.25
N THR A 733 -6.74 -0.69 -33.52
CA THR A 733 -5.73 -0.32 -32.50
C THR A 733 -4.40 0.13 -33.14
N SER A 734 -4.02 -0.46 -34.29
CA SER A 734 -2.80 -0.10 -35.02
C SER A 734 -2.79 1.33 -35.58
N ALA A 735 -3.96 1.97 -35.71
CA ALA A 735 -4.10 3.35 -36.18
C ALA A 735 -3.82 4.41 -35.10
N GLN A 736 -3.67 4.04 -33.83
CA GLN A 736 -3.62 4.96 -32.68
C GLN A 736 -2.25 5.00 -31.96
N THR A 737 -1.13 4.69 -32.63
CA THR A 737 0.18 4.57 -31.99
C THR A 737 0.66 5.87 -31.31
N SER A 738 0.78 5.86 -29.98
CA SER A 738 1.63 6.78 -29.21
C SER A 738 2.72 6.00 -28.49
N ALA A 739 3.94 6.54 -28.48
CA ALA A 739 5.11 5.88 -27.91
C ALA A 739 5.08 5.94 -26.36
N GLY A 740 4.94 4.78 -25.71
CA GLY A 740 4.93 4.61 -24.25
C GLY A 740 4.51 3.19 -23.82
N ASP A 741 4.24 2.97 -22.52
CA ASP A 741 3.80 1.67 -21.94
C ASP A 741 2.57 1.04 -22.63
N SER A 742 1.77 1.85 -23.34
CA SER A 742 0.71 1.39 -24.25
C SER A 742 1.24 0.39 -25.29
N GLY A 743 2.46 0.58 -25.79
CA GLY A 743 3.07 -0.30 -26.79
C GLY A 743 3.31 -1.72 -26.30
N ARG A 744 3.56 -1.93 -24.99
CA ARG A 744 3.74 -3.28 -24.43
C ARG A 744 2.45 -4.09 -24.48
N TRP A 745 1.37 -3.52 -23.96
CA TRP A 745 0.07 -4.20 -23.91
C TRP A 745 -0.55 -4.35 -25.29
N GLN A 746 -0.32 -3.38 -26.19
CA GLN A 746 -0.72 -3.48 -27.58
C GLN A 746 0.03 -4.62 -28.30
N ALA A 747 1.36 -4.71 -28.17
CA ALA A 747 2.12 -5.82 -28.74
C ALA A 747 1.67 -7.17 -28.18
N GLU A 748 1.35 -7.21 -26.89
CA GLU A 748 0.84 -8.40 -26.22
C GLU A 748 -0.56 -8.80 -26.72
N LEU A 749 -1.47 -7.84 -26.90
CA LEU A 749 -2.79 -8.05 -27.49
C LEU A 749 -2.68 -8.59 -28.91
N THR A 750 -1.87 -7.96 -29.76
CA THR A 750 -1.64 -8.40 -31.15
C THR A 750 -1.12 -9.83 -31.20
N GLN A 751 -0.10 -10.15 -30.39
CA GLN A 751 0.49 -11.49 -30.34
C GLN A 751 -0.54 -12.56 -29.94
N VAL A 752 -1.28 -12.32 -28.85
CA VAL A 752 -2.26 -13.29 -28.33
C VAL A 752 -3.44 -13.45 -29.29
N ALA A 753 -3.86 -12.38 -29.95
CA ALA A 753 -4.94 -12.41 -30.92
C ALA A 753 -4.57 -13.19 -32.18
N ILE A 754 -3.36 -13.02 -32.72
CA ILE A 754 -2.86 -13.80 -33.88
C ILE A 754 -2.85 -15.29 -33.54
N GLU A 755 -2.39 -15.66 -32.34
CA GLU A 755 -2.36 -17.07 -31.91
C GLU A 755 -3.76 -17.67 -31.77
N LEU A 756 -4.70 -16.90 -31.23
CA LEU A 756 -6.09 -17.34 -31.11
C LEU A 756 -6.70 -17.54 -32.50
N ILE A 757 -6.50 -16.61 -33.43
CA ILE A 757 -6.95 -16.75 -34.83
C ILE A 757 -6.37 -18.04 -35.44
N ALA A 758 -5.07 -18.28 -35.31
CA ALA A 758 -4.42 -19.47 -35.86
C ALA A 758 -4.99 -20.79 -35.29
N ILE A 759 -5.35 -20.83 -34.00
CA ILE A 759 -5.98 -22.02 -33.40
C ILE A 759 -7.41 -22.22 -33.93
N LEU A 760 -8.18 -21.15 -34.07
CA LEU A 760 -9.55 -21.23 -34.56
C LEU A 760 -9.60 -21.65 -36.04
N GLU A 761 -8.66 -21.18 -36.86
CA GLU A 761 -8.50 -21.60 -38.27
C GLU A 761 -8.05 -23.06 -38.38
N LYS A 762 -7.07 -23.49 -37.56
CA LYS A 762 -6.60 -24.88 -37.55
C LYS A 762 -7.72 -25.88 -37.20
N LYS A 763 -8.67 -25.48 -36.34
CA LYS A 763 -9.80 -26.32 -35.91
C LYS A 763 -11.06 -26.17 -36.78
N GLN A 764 -11.02 -25.35 -37.83
CA GLN A 764 -12.07 -25.30 -38.87
C GLN A 764 -11.92 -26.42 -39.90
N HIS A 765 -10.71 -26.95 -40.03
CA HIS A 765 -10.35 -28.10 -40.87
C HIS A 765 -10.18 -29.35 -40.00
#